data_AF-A0A286DQW2-F1
#
_entry.id   AF-A0A286DQW2-F1
#
_cell.length_a   1.000
_cell.length_b   1.000
_cell.length_c   1.000
_cell.angle_alpha   90.00
_cell.angle_beta   90.00
_cell.angle_gamma   90.00
#
_symmetry.space_group_name_H-M   'P 1'
#
loop_
_entity.id
_entity.type
_entity.pdbx_description
1 polymer ?
#
loop_
_entity_poly.entity_id
_entity_poly.type
_entity_poly.pdbx_seq_one_letter_code
_entity_poly.pdbx_strand_id
1 'polypeptide(L)'
;MSTDLFGVRVLDLDRERRRVRFRVFVVYYEPSWGTGELLPEDPSFFFRVLWEAAEDFGQHRFGVLTDLVPLDDFLDGADHRCFVERYERVAVRNHPVSDEDFERLAMFYYERDGGWQDEESLAQGDYDVYVTDARWLESLRIGQSWGTTSYADPPSGPPEDGEDPWEDWYDFCTMGAELKADACFTLGWLNERRGDVEGAAAAYLRVAEGEDRAQRGKGLLYLGRLREAGGDDEAARALYERAERSKDHERYGARYRSRAALRLGALLRRLGDEEGAREAFGRAVARGEQQMDLGVIAEARRLTGAESPAETADRLHGDGARQAALAALAEHHGSAVVELAGRLFAGDFEGAEAAAAAATEADDTAAFLVDLAMNRWREYSREAETKRLLELALATGRAAEGYARVVARDGFVAPPRGGLAAAELLTALYDRGDEAGSVALAGAAEPVHPRVAAEGYLRVGSAAGRRSDFARAAEWFRRGAAVEGVDDDLRAQCHFRLGCALRDSGENERAEEAFARAEAGLEIFENAAKAASQRAALAHAWGDGAVALAAWARSALLTTRGVDSERSAAGSARLLVALLTELGAEEAARAVDEAATGAKEESFRKRYRGAEAGPAVGSRLRAASLYGHMRLEAGDKELAPRLLERVAGGQGKHAASAAVTMGAEAHRGGDNAAAREWWRHALAKGDKQMSHRAVYNLGLVAKAEHDLPELLEHFRPIAESQHRQGPECAAHIAELCFWLERWDQALEWYRHTLDRTDDPELVGEAGYRVGRILRDRGEAEAARRPLRRAAASGFAPFAEQAGELLDGAG
;
A
#
# COMPACT_ATOMS: atom_id res chain seq x y z
N MET A 1 -23.68 -4.28 -7.57
CA MET A 1 -22.60 -3.34 -7.92
C MET A 1 -23.11 -2.57 -9.11
N SER A 2 -23.28 -1.26 -8.97
CA SER A 2 -23.61 -0.40 -10.12
C SER A 2 -22.37 -0.31 -11.00
N THR A 3 -22.53 -0.35 -12.32
CA THR A 3 -21.40 -0.30 -13.27
C THR A 3 -21.52 0.96 -14.12
N ASP A 4 -20.39 1.63 -14.36
CA ASP A 4 -20.35 2.87 -15.13
C ASP A 4 -20.82 2.61 -16.56
N LEU A 5 -21.78 3.42 -17.01
CA LEU A 5 -22.33 3.38 -18.36
C LEU A 5 -21.54 4.32 -19.28
N PHE A 6 -21.18 5.48 -18.74
CA PHE A 6 -20.44 6.52 -19.44
C PHE A 6 -19.20 6.96 -18.67
N GLY A 7 -18.18 7.40 -19.41
CA GLY A 7 -17.11 8.24 -18.89
C GLY A 7 -17.39 9.70 -19.24
N VAL A 8 -17.08 10.64 -18.35
CA VAL A 8 -17.20 12.08 -18.62
C VAL A 8 -15.85 12.74 -18.44
N ARG A 9 -15.51 13.69 -19.31
CA ARG A 9 -14.32 14.55 -19.20
C ARG A 9 -14.67 16.01 -19.48
N VAL A 10 -14.21 16.94 -18.65
CA VAL A 10 -14.35 18.38 -18.90
C VAL A 10 -13.25 18.84 -19.86
N LEU A 11 -13.64 19.33 -21.04
CA LEU A 11 -12.70 19.83 -22.05
C LEU A 11 -12.50 21.34 -21.97
N ASP A 12 -13.55 22.08 -21.64
CA ASP A 12 -13.55 23.55 -21.64
C ASP A 12 -14.57 24.08 -20.63
N LEU A 13 -14.29 25.26 -20.06
CA LEU A 13 -15.14 25.88 -19.05
C LEU A 13 -15.21 27.40 -19.23
N ASP A 14 -16.42 27.92 -19.48
CA ASP A 14 -16.71 29.35 -19.62
C ASP A 14 -17.80 29.74 -18.62
N ARG A 15 -17.38 30.28 -17.47
CA ARG A 15 -18.31 30.66 -16.39
C ARG A 15 -19.14 31.89 -16.72
N GLU A 16 -18.62 32.81 -17.53
CA GLU A 16 -19.33 34.02 -17.94
C GLU A 16 -20.48 33.67 -18.88
N ARG A 17 -20.24 32.76 -19.83
CA ARG A 17 -21.27 32.23 -20.73
C ARG A 17 -22.09 31.09 -20.13
N ARG A 18 -21.80 30.70 -18.89
CA ARG A 18 -22.44 29.57 -18.18
C ARG A 18 -22.38 28.28 -19.00
N ARG A 19 -21.24 28.01 -19.63
CA ARG A 19 -21.07 26.90 -20.56
C ARG A 19 -19.92 26.00 -20.14
N VAL A 20 -20.14 24.69 -20.17
CA VAL A 20 -19.11 23.67 -20.06
C VAL A 20 -19.10 22.81 -21.32
N ARG A 21 -17.91 22.45 -21.79
CA ARG A 21 -17.76 21.41 -22.80
C ARG A 21 -17.41 20.10 -22.14
N PHE A 22 -18.31 19.13 -22.20
CA PHE A 22 -18.02 17.76 -21.81
C PHE A 22 -17.62 16.93 -23.02
N ARG A 23 -16.75 15.97 -22.81
CA ARG A 23 -16.66 14.76 -23.62
C ARG A 23 -17.29 13.63 -22.86
N VAL A 24 -18.19 12.91 -23.50
CA VAL A 24 -18.85 11.72 -22.97
C VAL A 24 -18.33 10.51 -23.75
N PHE A 25 -17.81 9.51 -23.05
CA PHE A 25 -17.36 8.24 -23.56
C PHE A 25 -18.40 7.17 -23.25
N VAL A 26 -18.71 6.28 -24.19
CA VAL A 26 -19.41 5.04 -23.87
C VAL A 26 -18.37 4.05 -23.32
N VAL A 27 -18.58 3.60 -22.08
CA VAL A 27 -17.63 2.71 -21.37
C VAL A 27 -18.25 1.37 -20.98
N TYR A 28 -19.54 1.20 -21.28
CA TYR A 28 -20.26 -0.06 -21.20
C TYR A 28 -20.90 -0.40 -22.54
N TYR A 29 -20.51 -1.54 -23.12
CA TYR A 29 -21.00 -2.03 -24.41
C TYR A 29 -21.79 -3.32 -24.20
N GLU A 30 -23.06 -3.17 -23.84
CA GLU A 30 -23.98 -4.29 -23.65
C GLU A 30 -24.42 -4.85 -25.02
N PRO A 31 -24.14 -6.13 -25.32
CA PRO A 31 -24.50 -6.72 -26.61
C PRO A 31 -25.99 -6.62 -26.96
N SER A 32 -26.88 -6.57 -25.95
CA SER A 32 -28.31 -6.41 -26.17
C SER A 32 -28.76 -4.98 -26.54
N TRP A 33 -27.91 -3.96 -26.38
CA TRP A 33 -28.20 -2.58 -26.82
C TRP A 33 -28.03 -2.38 -28.34
N GLY A 34 -27.20 -3.21 -28.97
CA GLY A 34 -26.86 -3.09 -30.39
C GLY A 34 -26.00 -1.85 -30.72
N THR A 35 -25.86 -1.54 -32.01
CA THR A 35 -25.02 -0.46 -32.55
C THR A 35 -25.77 0.85 -32.81
N GLY A 36 -26.92 1.05 -32.16
CA GLY A 36 -27.80 2.21 -32.32
C GLY A 36 -27.25 3.54 -31.77
N GLU A 37 -28.12 4.49 -31.42
CA GLU A 37 -27.69 5.69 -30.70
C GLU A 37 -27.28 5.30 -29.27
N LEU A 38 -25.99 5.46 -28.97
CA LEU A 38 -25.38 5.06 -27.71
C LEU A 38 -25.02 6.28 -26.86
N LEU A 39 -24.98 7.47 -27.46
CA LEU A 39 -24.60 8.70 -26.77
C LEU A 39 -25.83 9.40 -26.17
N PRO A 40 -25.68 10.16 -25.07
CA PRO A 40 -26.82 10.84 -24.45
C PRO A 40 -27.50 11.88 -25.35
N GLU A 41 -28.83 11.88 -25.32
CA GLU A 41 -29.71 12.79 -26.10
C GLU A 41 -30.70 13.58 -25.23
N ASP A 42 -30.50 13.63 -23.92
CA ASP A 42 -31.44 14.28 -22.99
C ASP A 42 -30.73 15.22 -21.99
N PRO A 43 -31.27 16.41 -21.71
CA PRO A 43 -30.69 17.34 -20.73
C PRO A 43 -30.63 16.79 -19.29
N SER A 44 -31.49 15.84 -18.91
CA SER A 44 -31.44 15.18 -17.59
C SER A 44 -30.09 14.50 -17.33
N PHE A 45 -29.48 13.91 -18.36
CA PHE A 45 -28.16 13.30 -18.25
C PHE A 45 -27.12 14.34 -17.80
N PHE A 46 -27.12 15.52 -18.40
CA PHE A 46 -26.14 16.57 -18.05
C PHE A 46 -26.41 17.18 -16.68
N PHE A 47 -27.66 17.27 -16.25
CA PHE A 47 -27.98 17.61 -14.86
C PHE A 47 -27.37 16.59 -13.90
N ARG A 48 -27.52 15.29 -14.19
CA ARG A 48 -26.99 14.23 -13.33
C ARG A 48 -25.46 14.28 -13.25
N VAL A 49 -24.80 14.48 -14.38
CA VAL A 49 -23.34 14.70 -14.48
C VAL A 49 -22.90 15.91 -13.64
N LEU A 50 -23.60 17.04 -13.72
CA LEU A 50 -23.30 18.23 -12.91
C LEU A 50 -23.49 17.96 -11.41
N TRP A 51 -24.55 17.23 -11.04
CA TRP A 51 -24.83 16.86 -9.66
C TRP A 51 -23.76 15.93 -9.10
N GLU A 52 -23.37 14.88 -9.84
CA GLU A 52 -22.29 13.97 -9.47
C GLU A 52 -20.95 14.69 -9.27
N ALA A 53 -20.64 15.65 -10.15
CA ALA A 53 -19.46 16.48 -10.03
C ALA A 53 -19.47 17.35 -8.75
N ALA A 54 -20.64 17.74 -8.26
CA ALA A 54 -20.78 18.44 -6.97
C ALA A 54 -20.81 17.47 -5.77
N GLU A 55 -21.27 16.23 -5.96
CA GLU A 55 -21.60 15.26 -4.90
C GLU A 55 -20.39 14.58 -4.31
N ASP A 56 -19.25 14.63 -5.00
CA ASP A 56 -17.96 14.08 -4.58
C ASP A 56 -17.73 12.61 -4.99
N PHE A 57 -18.18 12.19 -6.18
CA PHE A 57 -17.95 10.82 -6.70
C PHE A 57 -16.50 10.52 -7.11
N GLY A 58 -15.63 11.51 -7.10
CA GLY A 58 -14.22 11.26 -7.40
C GLY A 58 -13.30 12.42 -7.05
N GLN A 59 -13.82 13.64 -6.87
CA GLN A 59 -12.96 14.80 -6.72
C GLN A 59 -13.47 15.83 -5.71
N HIS A 60 -12.80 15.94 -4.56
CA HIS A 60 -13.18 16.70 -3.35
C HIS A 60 -13.25 18.22 -3.56
N ARG A 61 -14.16 18.68 -4.40
CA ARG A 61 -14.51 20.08 -4.62
C ARG A 61 -16.01 20.22 -4.76
N PHE A 62 -16.55 21.01 -3.84
CA PHE A 62 -17.98 21.13 -3.66
C PHE A 62 -18.62 22.13 -4.62
N GLY A 63 -19.84 21.82 -5.05
CA GLY A 63 -20.77 22.78 -5.62
C GLY A 63 -21.95 22.99 -4.69
N VAL A 64 -22.65 24.11 -4.81
CA VAL A 64 -23.92 24.37 -4.08
C VAL A 64 -25.05 23.43 -4.51
N LEU A 65 -24.91 22.75 -5.66
CA LEU A 65 -25.95 21.91 -6.25
C LEU A 65 -26.42 20.78 -5.32
N THR A 66 -25.51 20.12 -4.62
CA THR A 66 -25.82 19.00 -3.69
C THR A 66 -26.32 19.46 -2.33
N ASP A 67 -26.15 20.74 -2.03
CA ASP A 67 -26.80 21.36 -0.88
C ASP A 67 -28.28 21.66 -1.21
N LEU A 68 -28.64 21.84 -2.49
CA LEU A 68 -30.02 22.18 -2.92
C LEU A 68 -30.83 20.97 -3.36
N VAL A 69 -30.18 20.01 -4.02
CA VAL A 69 -30.80 18.75 -4.43
C VAL A 69 -30.16 17.63 -3.60
N PRO A 70 -30.79 17.17 -2.51
CA PRO A 70 -30.30 16.02 -1.76
C PRO A 70 -30.36 14.74 -2.61
N LEU A 71 -29.62 13.70 -2.22
CA LEU A 71 -29.56 12.45 -2.99
C LEU A 71 -30.95 11.89 -3.31
N ASP A 72 -31.86 11.90 -2.34
CA ASP A 72 -33.20 11.34 -2.53
C ASP A 72 -33.96 12.07 -3.66
N ASP A 73 -33.92 13.41 -3.68
CA ASP A 73 -34.53 14.21 -4.74
C ASP A 73 -33.81 14.05 -6.09
N PHE A 74 -32.49 13.82 -6.08
CA PHE A 74 -31.74 13.47 -7.30
C PHE A 74 -32.15 12.10 -7.88
N LEU A 75 -32.40 11.11 -7.01
CA LEU A 75 -32.84 9.77 -7.41
C LEU A 75 -34.30 9.78 -7.91
N ASP A 76 -35.14 10.63 -7.31
CA ASP A 76 -36.55 10.78 -7.68
C ASP A 76 -36.77 11.60 -8.97
N GLY A 77 -35.71 12.19 -9.54
CA GLY A 77 -35.76 12.90 -10.81
C GLY A 77 -36.12 14.37 -10.67
N ALA A 78 -35.29 15.13 -9.95
CA ALA A 78 -35.39 16.59 -9.89
C ALA A 78 -35.49 17.23 -11.30
N ASP A 79 -36.27 18.30 -11.41
CA ASP A 79 -36.50 18.97 -12.69
C ASP A 79 -35.19 19.57 -13.23
N HIS A 80 -34.58 18.88 -14.18
CA HIS A 80 -33.31 19.24 -14.78
C HIS A 80 -33.36 20.62 -15.47
N ARG A 81 -34.55 21.13 -15.84
CA ARG A 81 -34.75 22.43 -16.49
C ARG A 81 -34.37 23.60 -15.57
N CYS A 82 -34.40 23.39 -14.26
CA CYS A 82 -33.88 24.35 -13.28
C CYS A 82 -32.35 24.51 -13.35
N PHE A 83 -31.64 23.56 -13.98
CA PHE A 83 -30.17 23.49 -13.93
C PHE A 83 -29.51 23.57 -15.31
N VAL A 84 -30.08 22.89 -16.30
CA VAL A 84 -29.61 22.85 -17.68
C VAL A 84 -30.57 23.64 -18.56
N GLU A 85 -30.08 24.73 -19.16
CA GLU A 85 -30.84 25.58 -20.07
C GLU A 85 -30.97 24.93 -21.45
N ARG A 86 -29.86 24.40 -21.97
CA ARG A 86 -29.79 23.68 -23.25
C ARG A 86 -28.46 22.94 -23.38
N TYR A 87 -28.38 22.02 -24.33
CA TYR A 87 -27.12 21.39 -24.71
C TYR A 87 -27.01 21.27 -26.24
N GLU A 88 -25.79 21.13 -26.74
CA GLU A 88 -25.50 20.94 -28.17
C GLU A 88 -24.37 19.92 -28.34
N ARG A 89 -24.62 18.86 -29.12
CA ARG A 89 -23.59 17.88 -29.51
C ARG A 89 -22.74 18.47 -30.63
N VAL A 90 -21.51 18.88 -30.31
CA VAL A 90 -20.61 19.64 -31.20
C VAL A 90 -19.59 18.77 -31.95
N ALA A 91 -19.32 17.55 -31.47
CA ALA A 91 -18.50 16.58 -32.18
C ALA A 91 -18.89 15.15 -31.82
N VAL A 92 -18.65 14.21 -32.74
CA VAL A 92 -18.89 12.77 -32.55
C VAL A 92 -17.70 12.01 -33.13
N ARG A 93 -17.24 10.96 -32.45
CA ARG A 93 -16.17 10.06 -32.91
C ARG A 93 -16.57 8.62 -32.60
N ASN A 94 -16.20 7.71 -33.50
CA ASN A 94 -16.47 6.27 -33.39
C ASN A 94 -17.96 5.95 -33.14
N HIS A 95 -18.87 6.78 -33.64
CA HIS A 95 -20.31 6.56 -33.55
C HIS A 95 -21.01 6.98 -34.85
N PRO A 96 -21.92 6.16 -35.41
CA PRO A 96 -22.32 4.82 -34.92
C PRO A 96 -21.17 3.81 -34.95
N VAL A 97 -21.16 2.90 -33.99
CA VAL A 97 -20.15 1.83 -33.90
C VAL A 97 -20.49 0.76 -34.94
N SER A 98 -19.52 0.30 -35.74
CA SER A 98 -19.79 -0.81 -36.67
C SER A 98 -19.93 -2.13 -35.91
N ASP A 99 -20.67 -3.12 -36.44
CA ASP A 99 -20.80 -4.43 -35.79
C ASP A 99 -19.43 -5.11 -35.59
N GLU A 100 -18.49 -4.92 -36.54
CA GLU A 100 -17.12 -5.45 -36.45
C GLU A 100 -16.31 -4.78 -35.34
N ASP A 101 -16.43 -3.46 -35.17
CA ASP A 101 -15.73 -2.73 -34.11
C ASP A 101 -16.36 -3.01 -32.74
N PHE A 102 -17.69 -3.18 -32.68
CA PHE A 102 -18.42 -3.52 -31.46
C PHE A 102 -17.98 -4.87 -30.90
N GLU A 103 -17.72 -5.87 -31.76
CA GLU A 103 -17.19 -7.18 -31.34
C GLU A 103 -15.75 -7.11 -30.78
N ARG A 104 -14.98 -6.08 -31.14
CA ARG A 104 -13.60 -5.87 -30.66
C ARG A 104 -13.54 -5.13 -29.33
N LEU A 105 -14.58 -4.39 -28.97
CA LEU A 105 -14.62 -3.62 -27.73
C LEU A 105 -14.84 -4.55 -26.52
N ALA A 106 -14.15 -4.26 -25.42
CA ALA A 106 -14.45 -4.87 -24.14
C ALA A 106 -15.85 -4.44 -23.67
N MET A 107 -16.54 -5.32 -22.94
CA MET A 107 -17.85 -5.01 -22.36
C MET A 107 -17.77 -3.84 -21.36
N PHE A 108 -16.66 -3.73 -20.61
CA PHE A 108 -16.45 -2.71 -19.59
C PHE A 108 -15.10 -2.03 -19.74
N TYR A 109 -15.09 -0.72 -19.60
CA TYR A 109 -13.90 0.10 -19.44
C TYR A 109 -14.00 0.87 -18.12
N TYR A 110 -13.05 0.64 -17.23
CA TYR A 110 -13.00 1.36 -15.95
C TYR A 110 -12.10 2.58 -16.06
N GLU A 111 -12.53 3.68 -15.46
CA GLU A 111 -11.71 4.87 -15.32
C GLU A 111 -10.46 4.53 -14.50
N ARG A 112 -9.30 4.87 -15.04
CA ARG A 112 -8.00 4.78 -14.38
C ARG A 112 -7.16 5.98 -14.79
N ASP A 113 -6.61 6.69 -13.79
CA ASP A 113 -5.65 7.77 -14.04
C ASP A 113 -6.20 8.94 -14.89
N GLY A 114 -7.51 9.21 -14.82
CA GLY A 114 -8.21 10.23 -15.60
C GLY A 114 -8.55 9.81 -17.04
N GLY A 115 -8.36 8.53 -17.39
CA GLY A 115 -8.60 8.01 -18.73
C GLY A 115 -9.15 6.59 -18.73
N TRP A 116 -9.39 6.09 -19.94
CA TRP A 116 -9.86 4.73 -20.18
C TRP A 116 -8.89 4.01 -21.10
N GLN A 117 -8.79 2.69 -20.94
CA GLN A 117 -8.00 1.87 -21.86
C GLN A 117 -8.53 2.06 -23.29
N ASP A 118 -7.62 2.30 -24.24
CA ASP A 118 -7.92 2.48 -25.66
C ASP A 118 -8.99 3.57 -25.94
N GLU A 119 -8.99 4.66 -25.15
CA GLU A 119 -10.05 5.69 -25.17
C GLU A 119 -10.34 6.28 -26.55
N GLU A 120 -9.33 6.38 -27.42
CA GLU A 120 -9.47 6.89 -28.79
C GLU A 120 -10.32 5.99 -29.69
N SER A 121 -10.53 4.73 -29.30
CA SER A 121 -11.36 3.76 -30.01
C SER A 121 -12.81 3.74 -29.51
N LEU A 122 -13.10 4.36 -28.37
CA LEU A 122 -14.44 4.36 -27.77
C LEU A 122 -15.39 5.31 -28.52
N ALA A 123 -16.68 4.96 -28.57
CA ALA A 123 -17.72 5.89 -29.00
C ALA A 123 -17.74 7.10 -28.06
N GLN A 124 -17.63 8.30 -28.62
CA GLN A 124 -17.51 9.52 -27.83
C GLN A 124 -18.18 10.73 -28.50
N GLY A 125 -18.81 11.57 -27.68
CA GLY A 125 -19.46 12.82 -28.09
C GLY A 125 -18.93 14.01 -27.29
N ASP A 126 -18.65 15.13 -27.96
CA ASP A 126 -18.36 16.40 -27.32
C ASP A 126 -19.65 17.24 -27.25
N TYR A 127 -19.96 17.79 -26.08
CA TYR A 127 -21.21 18.49 -25.78
C TYR A 127 -20.95 19.86 -25.15
N ASP A 128 -21.48 20.91 -25.76
CA ASP A 128 -21.59 22.22 -25.11
C ASP A 128 -22.89 22.26 -24.30
N VAL A 129 -22.76 22.27 -22.97
CA VAL A 129 -23.89 22.34 -22.02
C VAL A 129 -23.95 23.74 -21.43
N TYR A 130 -25.13 24.36 -21.53
CA TYR A 130 -25.40 25.69 -21.00
C TYR A 130 -26.27 25.56 -19.76
N VAL A 131 -25.82 26.15 -18.66
CA VAL A 131 -26.48 26.04 -17.36
C VAL A 131 -27.20 27.33 -16.99
N THR A 132 -28.27 27.20 -16.20
CA THR A 132 -29.13 28.33 -15.80
C THR A 132 -28.43 29.32 -14.86
N ASP A 133 -27.44 28.84 -14.09
CA ASP A 133 -26.68 29.61 -13.12
C ASP A 133 -25.20 29.19 -13.14
N ALA A 134 -24.28 30.16 -13.15
CA ALA A 134 -22.85 29.88 -13.18
C ALA A 134 -22.36 29.05 -11.98
N ARG A 135 -23.09 29.09 -10.86
CA ARG A 135 -22.77 28.33 -9.64
C ARG A 135 -22.83 26.81 -9.84
N TRP A 136 -23.56 26.32 -10.85
CA TRP A 136 -23.58 24.90 -11.20
C TRP A 136 -22.25 24.40 -11.77
N LEU A 137 -21.36 25.31 -12.17
CA LEU A 137 -20.04 25.00 -12.72
C LEU A 137 -18.91 25.14 -11.68
N GLU A 138 -19.22 25.46 -10.42
CA GLU A 138 -18.20 25.78 -9.39
C GLU A 138 -17.29 24.59 -9.06
N SER A 139 -17.83 23.37 -9.08
CA SER A 139 -17.09 22.13 -8.81
C SER A 139 -16.22 21.69 -9.99
N LEU A 140 -16.58 22.07 -11.23
CA LEU A 140 -15.93 21.59 -12.45
C LEU A 140 -14.55 22.21 -12.71
N ARG A 141 -13.63 21.43 -13.26
CA ARG A 141 -12.31 21.90 -13.75
C ARG A 141 -11.96 21.24 -15.08
N ILE A 142 -11.25 21.97 -15.95
CA ILE A 142 -10.74 21.41 -17.21
C ILE A 142 -9.82 20.21 -16.91
N GLY A 143 -10.00 19.13 -17.67
CA GLY A 143 -9.28 17.86 -17.52
C GLY A 143 -9.85 16.92 -16.45
N GLN A 144 -10.84 17.35 -15.66
CA GLN A 144 -11.56 16.47 -14.72
C GLN A 144 -12.25 15.35 -15.49
N SER A 145 -12.09 14.09 -15.04
CA SER A 145 -12.73 12.92 -15.64
C SER A 145 -13.28 11.97 -14.56
N TRP A 146 -14.42 11.31 -14.83
CA TRP A 146 -15.00 10.30 -13.95
C TRP A 146 -15.90 9.33 -14.73
N GLY A 147 -16.07 8.12 -14.22
CA GLY A 147 -17.11 7.19 -14.65
C GLY A 147 -18.45 7.53 -14.01
N THR A 148 -19.54 7.35 -14.75
CA THR A 148 -20.90 7.61 -14.26
C THR A 148 -21.83 6.44 -14.58
N THR A 149 -22.70 6.14 -13.61
CA THR A 149 -23.79 5.17 -13.75
C THR A 149 -25.10 5.83 -14.19
N SER A 150 -25.07 7.15 -14.39
CA SER A 150 -26.23 7.94 -14.81
C SER A 150 -26.63 7.65 -16.25
N TYR A 151 -27.93 7.72 -16.51
CA TYR A 151 -28.54 7.59 -17.82
C TYR A 151 -29.57 8.71 -18.01
N ALA A 152 -29.95 8.96 -19.26
CA ALA A 152 -31.02 9.89 -19.59
C ALA A 152 -32.36 9.37 -19.04
N ASP A 153 -33.14 10.23 -18.41
CA ASP A 153 -34.53 9.91 -18.08
C ASP A 153 -35.32 9.69 -19.39
N PRO A 154 -36.39 8.87 -19.40
CA PRO A 154 -37.26 8.74 -20.56
C PRO A 154 -37.76 10.13 -20.98
N PRO A 155 -37.83 10.44 -22.28
CA PRO A 155 -38.23 11.76 -22.74
C PRO A 155 -39.61 12.11 -22.16
N SER A 156 -39.66 13.11 -21.29
CA SER A 156 -40.90 13.77 -20.93
C SER A 156 -41.42 14.49 -22.18
N GLY A 157 -42.74 14.49 -22.38
CA GLY A 157 -43.34 15.17 -23.53
C GLY A 157 -42.92 16.65 -23.61
N PRO A 158 -43.08 17.31 -24.78
CA PRO A 158 -42.79 18.74 -24.88
C PRO A 158 -43.58 19.50 -23.80
N PRO A 159 -42.98 20.54 -23.18
CA PRO A 159 -43.61 21.26 -22.08
C PRO A 159 -44.94 21.86 -22.50
N GLU A 160 -45.87 21.98 -21.54
CA GLU A 160 -47.07 22.78 -21.76
C GLU A 160 -46.68 24.28 -21.86
N ASP A 161 -47.33 25.03 -22.77
CA ASP A 161 -47.05 26.45 -22.98
C ASP A 161 -47.30 27.24 -21.67
N GLY A 162 -46.23 27.79 -21.07
CA GLY A 162 -46.31 28.68 -19.89
C GLY A 162 -45.79 28.12 -18.57
N GLU A 163 -45.25 26.90 -18.53
CA GLU A 163 -44.57 26.36 -17.34
C GLU A 163 -43.26 27.12 -17.04
N ASP A 164 -43.12 27.62 -15.80
CA ASP A 164 -41.84 28.11 -15.26
C ASP A 164 -41.32 27.11 -14.22
N PRO A 165 -40.29 26.30 -14.56
CA PRO A 165 -39.73 25.30 -13.66
C PRO A 165 -39.30 25.86 -12.30
N TRP A 166 -38.93 27.15 -12.25
CA TRP A 166 -38.55 27.80 -10.99
C TRP A 166 -39.76 28.11 -10.10
N GLU A 167 -40.91 28.46 -10.67
CA GLU A 167 -42.14 28.67 -9.91
C GLU A 167 -42.70 27.35 -9.39
N ASP A 168 -42.70 26.30 -10.21
CA ASP A 168 -43.14 24.97 -9.79
C ASP A 168 -42.27 24.43 -8.64
N TRP A 169 -40.94 24.61 -8.74
CA TRP A 169 -40.02 24.21 -7.68
C TRP A 169 -40.20 25.06 -6.42
N TYR A 170 -40.45 26.36 -6.57
CA TYR A 170 -40.75 27.25 -5.45
C TYR A 170 -42.03 26.84 -4.72
N ASP A 171 -43.11 26.55 -5.45
CA ASP A 171 -44.38 26.10 -4.87
C ASP A 171 -44.23 24.76 -4.17
N PHE A 172 -43.52 23.81 -4.79
CA PHE A 172 -43.20 22.52 -4.18
C PHE A 172 -42.41 22.70 -2.87
N CYS A 173 -41.35 23.50 -2.88
CA CYS A 173 -40.56 23.77 -1.68
C CYS A 173 -41.37 24.53 -0.62
N THR A 174 -42.24 25.45 -1.01
CA THR A 174 -43.13 26.19 -0.10
C THR A 174 -44.07 25.24 0.63
N MET A 175 -44.71 24.31 -0.09
CA MET A 175 -45.58 23.29 0.50
C MET A 175 -44.81 22.32 1.40
N GLY A 176 -43.57 21.97 1.03
CA GLY A 176 -42.73 21.03 1.77
C GLY A 176 -41.95 21.62 2.95
N ALA A 177 -41.78 22.95 3.02
CA ALA A 177 -40.88 23.62 3.96
C ALA A 177 -41.29 23.50 5.44
N GLU A 178 -42.53 23.12 5.73
CA GLU A 178 -42.96 22.81 7.11
C GLU A 178 -42.63 21.37 7.53
N LEU A 179 -42.41 20.48 6.54
CA LEU A 179 -42.27 19.04 6.75
C LEU A 179 -40.84 18.53 6.58
N LYS A 180 -40.08 19.13 5.65
CA LYS A 180 -38.71 18.69 5.29
C LYS A 180 -37.71 19.84 5.43
N ALA A 181 -36.61 19.58 6.14
CA ALA A 181 -35.53 20.55 6.32
C ALA A 181 -34.86 20.94 4.99
N ASP A 182 -34.66 19.99 4.06
CA ASP A 182 -34.07 20.28 2.76
C ASP A 182 -35.00 21.13 1.88
N ALA A 183 -36.31 20.87 1.86
CA ALA A 183 -37.27 21.74 1.17
C ALA A 183 -37.28 23.17 1.74
N CYS A 184 -37.19 23.30 3.08
CA CYS A 184 -37.07 24.60 3.74
C CYS A 184 -35.75 25.30 3.40
N PHE A 185 -34.65 24.56 3.33
CA PHE A 185 -33.36 25.09 2.93
C PHE A 185 -33.38 25.61 1.48
N THR A 186 -33.91 24.81 0.56
CA THR A 186 -34.03 25.17 -0.86
C THR A 186 -34.94 26.37 -1.04
N LEU A 187 -36.05 26.46 -0.30
CA LEU A 187 -36.90 27.65 -0.26
C LEU A 187 -36.09 28.91 0.14
N GLY A 188 -35.22 28.80 1.14
CA GLY A 188 -34.35 29.91 1.55
C GLY A 188 -33.44 30.38 0.43
N TRP A 189 -32.87 29.45 -0.34
CA TRP A 189 -32.04 29.79 -1.49
C TRP A 189 -32.84 30.39 -2.66
N LEU A 190 -34.05 29.89 -2.92
CA LEU A 190 -34.94 30.46 -3.93
C LEU A 190 -35.38 31.88 -3.57
N ASN A 191 -35.65 32.14 -2.29
CA ASN A 191 -35.92 33.49 -1.78
C ASN A 191 -34.70 34.41 -1.97
N GLU A 192 -33.49 33.95 -1.67
CA GLU A 192 -32.25 34.69 -1.92
C GLU A 192 -32.11 35.05 -3.41
N ARG A 193 -32.38 34.09 -4.31
CA ARG A 193 -32.37 34.31 -5.77
C ARG A 193 -33.39 35.35 -6.22
N ARG A 194 -34.56 35.41 -5.59
CA ARG A 194 -35.61 36.43 -5.84
C ARG A 194 -35.32 37.78 -5.20
N GLY A 195 -34.28 37.88 -4.37
CA GLY A 195 -33.95 39.09 -3.60
C GLY A 195 -34.77 39.26 -2.31
N ASP A 196 -35.55 38.26 -1.89
CA ASP A 196 -36.23 38.25 -0.61
C ASP A 196 -35.27 37.81 0.51
N VAL A 197 -34.48 38.77 0.98
CA VAL A 197 -33.47 38.54 2.03
C VAL A 197 -34.09 38.09 3.35
N GLU A 198 -35.26 38.63 3.71
CA GLU A 198 -35.92 38.29 4.98
C GLU A 198 -36.55 36.91 4.91
N GLY A 199 -37.22 36.56 3.81
CA GLY A 199 -37.73 35.21 3.56
C GLY A 199 -36.62 34.17 3.52
N ALA A 200 -35.47 34.50 2.90
CA ALA A 200 -34.28 33.64 2.90
C ALA A 200 -33.73 33.43 4.32
N ALA A 201 -33.57 34.52 5.08
CA ALA A 201 -33.07 34.46 6.45
C ALA A 201 -33.98 33.64 7.36
N ALA A 202 -35.30 33.80 7.23
CA ALA A 202 -36.29 33.06 8.00
C ALA A 202 -36.25 31.55 7.69
N ALA A 203 -36.11 31.19 6.42
CA ALA A 203 -36.00 29.80 5.99
C ALA A 203 -34.70 29.14 6.51
N TYR A 204 -33.54 29.77 6.33
CA TYR A 204 -32.27 29.24 6.85
C TYR A 204 -32.24 29.14 8.37
N LEU A 205 -32.83 30.11 9.08
CA LEU A 205 -32.96 30.06 10.52
C LEU A 205 -33.83 28.87 10.97
N ARG A 206 -34.94 28.61 10.26
CA ARG A 206 -35.80 27.46 10.56
C ARG A 206 -35.05 26.14 10.39
N VAL A 207 -34.22 26.01 9.36
CA VAL A 207 -33.32 24.84 9.20
C VAL A 207 -32.33 24.74 10.36
N ALA A 208 -31.75 25.87 10.79
CA ALA A 208 -30.81 25.90 11.91
C ALA A 208 -31.45 25.54 13.26
N GLU A 209 -32.72 25.92 13.48
CA GLU A 209 -33.43 25.73 14.75
C GLU A 209 -34.31 24.49 14.78
N GLY A 210 -34.50 23.83 13.63
CA GLY A 210 -35.29 22.62 13.49
C GLY A 210 -34.79 21.41 14.30
N GLU A 211 -35.61 20.37 14.31
CA GLU A 211 -35.36 19.14 15.07
C GLU A 211 -34.14 18.37 14.55
N ASP A 212 -33.89 18.43 13.25
CA ASP A 212 -32.73 17.79 12.62
C ASP A 212 -31.43 18.51 13.00
N ARG A 213 -30.77 17.96 14.02
CA ARG A 213 -29.49 18.45 14.54
C ARG A 213 -28.36 18.38 13.51
N ALA A 214 -28.43 17.50 12.51
CA ALA A 214 -27.40 17.32 11.47
C ALA A 214 -27.45 18.43 10.40
N GLN A 215 -28.64 18.97 10.12
CA GLN A 215 -28.84 20.07 9.16
C GLN A 215 -28.52 21.45 9.75
N ARG A 216 -28.39 21.56 11.09
CA ARG A 216 -28.13 22.85 11.76
C ARG A 216 -26.89 23.57 11.21
N GLY A 217 -25.80 22.84 10.97
CA GLY A 217 -24.55 23.43 10.47
C GLY A 217 -24.73 24.08 9.10
N LYS A 218 -25.49 23.43 8.20
CA LYS A 218 -25.83 23.91 6.86
C LYS A 218 -26.65 25.20 6.93
N GLY A 219 -27.75 25.21 7.70
CA GLY A 219 -28.60 26.40 7.87
C GLY A 219 -27.84 27.60 8.44
N LEU A 220 -27.04 27.40 9.50
CA LEU A 220 -26.24 28.46 10.12
C LEU A 220 -25.16 29.02 9.19
N LEU A 221 -24.49 28.16 8.41
CA LEU A 221 -23.48 28.58 7.44
C LEU A 221 -24.11 29.52 6.38
N TYR A 222 -25.23 29.13 5.78
CA TYR A 222 -25.88 29.91 4.73
C TYR A 222 -26.49 31.20 5.27
N LEU A 223 -27.10 31.16 6.46
CA LEU A 223 -27.57 32.37 7.14
C LEU A 223 -26.41 33.34 7.46
N GLY A 224 -25.25 32.80 7.87
CA GLY A 224 -24.04 33.61 8.11
C GLY A 224 -23.57 34.32 6.85
N ARG A 225 -23.53 33.61 5.71
CA ARG A 225 -23.18 34.20 4.40
C ARG A 225 -24.16 35.29 3.97
N LEU A 226 -25.46 35.08 4.22
CA LEU A 226 -26.49 36.07 3.90
C LEU A 226 -26.30 37.36 4.72
N ARG A 227 -26.00 37.24 6.02
CA ARG A 227 -25.70 38.38 6.90
C ARG A 227 -24.40 39.08 6.51
N GLU A 228 -23.37 38.32 6.16
CA GLU A 228 -22.09 38.85 5.66
C GLU A 228 -22.29 39.65 4.36
N ALA A 229 -23.06 39.12 3.41
CA ALA A 229 -23.39 39.81 2.16
C ALA A 229 -24.21 41.10 2.40
N GLY A 230 -25.03 41.11 3.45
CA GLY A 230 -25.76 42.29 3.92
C GLY A 230 -24.93 43.28 4.74
N GLY A 231 -23.66 42.99 5.03
CA GLY A 231 -22.76 43.84 5.82
C GLY A 231 -22.90 43.71 7.35
N ASP A 232 -23.68 42.76 7.84
CA ASP A 232 -23.83 42.48 9.27
C ASP A 232 -22.76 41.46 9.74
N ASP A 233 -21.54 41.97 9.87
CA ASP A 233 -20.35 41.17 10.18
C ASP A 233 -20.40 40.55 11.59
N GLU A 234 -21.05 41.21 12.56
CA GLU A 234 -21.20 40.70 13.92
C GLU A 234 -22.15 39.49 13.96
N ALA A 235 -23.31 39.59 13.29
CA ALA A 235 -24.23 38.47 13.17
C ALA A 235 -23.60 37.32 12.36
N ALA A 236 -22.91 37.63 11.27
CA ALA A 236 -22.22 36.62 10.46
C ALA A 236 -21.17 35.84 11.29
N ARG A 237 -20.34 36.55 12.07
CA ARG A 237 -19.37 35.92 12.99
C ARG A 237 -20.04 34.97 13.96
N ALA A 238 -21.10 35.42 14.65
CA ALA A 238 -21.81 34.61 15.63
C ALA A 238 -22.43 33.34 15.00
N LEU A 239 -22.93 33.45 13.76
CA LEU A 239 -23.50 32.33 13.02
C LEU A 239 -22.43 31.32 12.58
N TYR A 240 -21.28 31.78 12.08
CA TYR A 240 -20.17 30.90 11.72
C TYR A 240 -19.61 30.17 12.94
N GLU A 241 -19.42 30.84 14.07
CA GLU A 241 -18.98 30.19 15.31
C GLU A 241 -19.98 29.14 15.83
N ARG A 242 -21.29 29.41 15.68
CA ARG A 242 -22.34 28.42 16.01
C ARG A 242 -22.32 27.23 15.04
N ALA A 243 -22.08 27.47 13.75
CA ALA A 243 -21.96 26.43 12.74
C ALA A 243 -20.73 25.55 13.01
N GLU A 244 -19.57 26.09 13.40
CA GLU A 244 -18.40 25.30 13.78
C GLU A 244 -18.65 24.33 14.95
N ARG A 245 -19.54 24.72 15.88
CA ARG A 245 -19.95 23.95 17.06
C ARG A 245 -21.14 23.01 16.80
N SER A 246 -21.66 22.94 15.57
CA SER A 246 -22.78 22.06 15.24
C SER A 246 -22.37 20.58 15.23
N LYS A 247 -23.37 19.70 15.20
CA LYS A 247 -23.17 18.28 14.92
C LYS A 247 -22.68 18.12 13.46
N ASP A 248 -21.95 17.03 13.20
CA ASP A 248 -21.61 16.60 11.86
C ASP A 248 -22.87 16.16 11.10
N HIS A 249 -22.89 16.43 9.79
CA HIS A 249 -23.96 16.01 8.89
C HIS A 249 -23.86 14.51 8.64
N GLU A 250 -25.01 13.82 8.51
CA GLU A 250 -25.03 12.35 8.40
C GLU A 250 -24.28 11.84 7.17
N ARG A 251 -24.51 12.46 6.02
CA ARG A 251 -23.83 12.14 4.75
C ARG A 251 -22.46 12.79 4.57
N TYR A 252 -22.32 14.07 4.94
CA TYR A 252 -21.17 14.91 4.59
C TYR A 252 -20.20 15.16 5.75
N GLY A 253 -20.43 14.55 6.92
CA GLY A 253 -19.58 14.70 8.11
C GLY A 253 -19.44 16.17 8.55
N ALA A 254 -18.23 16.59 8.88
CA ALA A 254 -17.89 17.94 9.33
C ALA A 254 -17.82 19.00 8.20
N ARG A 255 -18.29 18.71 6.98
CA ARG A 255 -18.21 19.59 5.79
C ARG A 255 -18.64 21.04 6.07
N TYR A 256 -19.79 21.22 6.71
CA TYR A 256 -20.31 22.57 6.99
C TYR A 256 -19.52 23.29 8.08
N ARG A 257 -18.92 22.53 9.01
CA ARG A 257 -18.10 23.07 10.10
C ARG A 257 -16.75 23.55 9.60
N SER A 258 -16.11 22.79 8.69
CA SER A 258 -14.84 23.20 8.07
C SER A 258 -15.03 24.47 7.22
N ARG A 259 -16.13 24.56 6.47
CA ARG A 259 -16.47 25.78 5.70
C ARG A 259 -16.85 26.97 6.56
N ALA A 260 -17.55 26.75 7.67
CA ALA A 260 -17.83 27.81 8.64
C ALA A 260 -16.54 28.37 9.24
N ALA A 261 -15.57 27.50 9.58
CA ALA A 261 -14.25 27.91 10.04
C ALA A 261 -13.50 28.75 8.99
N LEU A 262 -13.53 28.31 7.73
CA LEU A 262 -12.92 29.02 6.60
C LEU A 262 -13.53 30.41 6.41
N ARG A 263 -14.87 30.52 6.42
CA ARG A 263 -15.58 31.80 6.29
C ARG A 263 -15.35 32.71 7.49
N LEU A 264 -15.33 32.16 8.70
CA LEU A 264 -14.96 32.88 9.91
C LEU A 264 -13.55 33.46 9.80
N GLY A 265 -12.58 32.67 9.31
CA GLY A 265 -11.21 33.16 9.11
C GLY A 265 -11.13 34.32 8.11
N ALA A 266 -11.85 34.21 6.98
CA ALA A 266 -11.92 35.28 5.99
C ALA A 266 -12.54 36.56 6.55
N LEU A 267 -13.63 36.42 7.32
CA LEU A 267 -14.33 37.52 7.98
C LEU A 267 -13.44 38.21 9.02
N LEU A 268 -12.83 37.44 9.93
CA LEU A 268 -11.95 37.97 10.98
C LEU A 268 -10.78 38.76 10.39
N ARG A 269 -10.19 38.25 9.30
CA ARG A 269 -9.12 38.97 8.61
C ARG A 269 -9.61 40.28 8.00
N ARG A 270 -10.77 40.28 7.34
CA ARG A 270 -11.38 41.51 6.81
C ARG A 270 -11.62 42.55 7.91
N LEU A 271 -11.91 42.09 9.14
CA LEU A 271 -12.06 42.93 10.33
C LEU A 271 -10.72 43.29 11.02
N GLY A 272 -9.59 42.82 10.52
CA GLY A 272 -8.25 43.09 11.06
C GLY A 272 -7.79 42.17 12.20
N ASP A 273 -8.55 41.12 12.55
CA ASP A 273 -8.18 40.12 13.54
C ASP A 273 -7.37 38.99 12.90
N GLU A 274 -6.07 39.25 12.68
CA GLU A 274 -5.15 38.30 12.02
C GLU A 274 -4.88 37.05 12.86
N GLU A 275 -4.87 37.16 14.19
CA GLU A 275 -4.65 36.02 15.07
C GLU A 275 -5.86 35.08 15.05
N GLY A 276 -7.06 35.63 15.24
CA GLY A 276 -8.31 34.87 15.14
C GLY A 276 -8.51 34.26 13.75
N ALA A 277 -8.13 35.00 12.69
CA ALA A 277 -8.17 34.48 11.33
C ALA A 277 -7.26 33.26 11.14
N ARG A 278 -6.00 33.34 11.61
CA ARG A 278 -5.03 32.25 11.54
C ARG A 278 -5.53 31.00 12.26
N GLU A 279 -6.08 31.15 13.46
CA GLU A 279 -6.66 30.04 14.20
C GLU A 279 -7.85 29.39 13.48
N ALA A 280 -8.74 30.21 12.92
CA ALA A 280 -9.90 29.73 12.18
C ALA A 280 -9.51 28.97 10.90
N PHE A 281 -8.53 29.48 10.14
CA PHE A 281 -7.96 28.77 8.99
C PHE A 281 -7.28 27.46 9.40
N GLY A 282 -6.51 27.46 10.50
CA GLY A 282 -5.89 26.24 11.03
C GLY A 282 -6.92 25.16 11.38
N ARG A 283 -8.05 25.55 12.00
CA ARG A 283 -9.16 24.62 12.26
C ARG A 283 -9.86 24.15 10.98
N ALA A 284 -10.00 25.01 9.97
CA ALA A 284 -10.56 24.65 8.68
C ALA A 284 -9.70 23.57 7.99
N VAL A 285 -8.38 23.79 7.96
CA VAL A 285 -7.40 22.84 7.40
C VAL A 285 -7.44 21.53 8.16
N ALA A 286 -7.29 21.51 9.49
CA ALA A 286 -7.27 20.28 10.27
C ALA A 286 -8.54 19.41 10.09
N ARG A 287 -9.71 20.03 9.95
CA ARG A 287 -10.95 19.29 9.64
C ARG A 287 -11.00 18.85 8.18
N GLY A 288 -10.55 19.70 7.25
CA GLY A 288 -10.39 19.34 5.85
C GLY A 288 -9.50 18.11 5.69
N GLU A 289 -8.41 18.02 6.45
CA GLU A 289 -7.50 16.86 6.48
C GLU A 289 -8.20 15.58 6.92
N GLN A 290 -8.91 15.65 8.05
CA GLN A 290 -9.66 14.52 8.59
C GLN A 290 -10.69 13.98 7.58
N GLN A 291 -11.29 14.87 6.79
CA GLN A 291 -12.34 14.53 5.84
C GLN A 291 -11.86 14.38 4.40
N MET A 292 -10.58 14.60 4.13
CA MET A 292 -10.05 14.73 2.77
C MET A 292 -10.68 15.86 1.93
N ASP A 293 -11.23 16.92 2.54
CA ASP A 293 -11.79 18.09 1.84
C ASP A 293 -10.65 19.03 1.36
N LEU A 294 -10.06 18.66 0.22
CA LEU A 294 -8.97 19.40 -0.42
C LEU A 294 -9.39 20.81 -0.86
N GLY A 295 -10.68 21.01 -1.18
CA GLY A 295 -11.22 22.31 -1.55
C GLY A 295 -11.10 23.33 -0.43
N VAL A 296 -11.46 22.96 0.80
CA VAL A 296 -11.32 23.83 1.98
C VAL A 296 -9.84 24.13 2.28
N ILE A 297 -8.96 23.14 2.14
CA ILE A 297 -7.52 23.32 2.39
C ILE A 297 -6.91 24.30 1.38
N ALA A 298 -7.17 24.09 0.08
CA ALA A 298 -6.68 24.95 -0.99
C ALA A 298 -7.20 26.39 -0.82
N GLU A 299 -8.47 26.54 -0.51
CA GLU A 299 -9.08 27.86 -0.28
C GLU A 299 -8.53 28.53 0.99
N ALA A 300 -8.27 27.77 2.06
CA ALA A 300 -7.62 28.30 3.26
C ALA A 300 -6.22 28.83 2.94
N ARG A 301 -5.42 28.09 2.17
CA ARG A 301 -4.07 28.52 1.73
C ARG A 301 -4.11 29.77 0.87
N ARG A 302 -5.03 29.81 -0.09
CA ARG A 302 -5.26 30.99 -0.94
C ARG A 302 -5.61 32.20 -0.11
N LEU A 303 -6.54 32.02 0.83
CA LEU A 303 -6.93 33.08 1.73
C LEU A 303 -5.76 33.49 2.60
N THR A 304 -4.99 32.60 3.22
CA THR A 304 -3.85 32.98 4.07
C THR A 304 -2.63 33.53 3.30
N GLY A 305 -2.61 33.43 1.97
CA GLY A 305 -1.43 33.76 1.16
C GLY A 305 -0.35 32.68 1.18
N ALA A 306 -0.68 31.48 1.65
CA ALA A 306 0.20 30.31 1.64
C ALA A 306 0.13 29.51 0.31
N GLU A 307 -0.80 29.86 -0.59
CA GLU A 307 -0.92 29.27 -1.92
C GLU A 307 0.39 29.48 -2.69
N SER A 308 0.93 28.40 -3.27
CA SER A 308 2.15 28.47 -4.05
C SER A 308 1.93 29.00 -5.46
N PRO A 309 2.98 29.52 -6.13
CA PRO A 309 2.89 29.84 -7.56
C PRO A 309 2.43 28.66 -8.42
N ALA A 310 2.87 27.43 -8.10
CA ALA A 310 2.44 26.22 -8.80
C ALA A 310 0.95 25.90 -8.56
N GLU A 311 0.46 26.04 -7.32
CA GLU A 311 -0.96 25.89 -6.98
C GLU A 311 -1.83 26.96 -7.66
N THR A 312 -1.40 28.23 -7.64
CA THR A 312 -2.07 29.33 -8.32
C THR A 312 -2.18 29.06 -9.82
N ALA A 313 -1.08 28.66 -10.45
CA ALA A 313 -1.06 28.35 -11.88
C ALA A 313 -1.93 27.15 -12.22
N ASP A 314 -1.88 26.07 -11.44
CA ASP A 314 -2.72 24.90 -11.62
C ASP A 314 -4.21 25.24 -11.53
N ARG A 315 -4.60 26.01 -10.51
CA ARG A 315 -5.97 26.50 -10.34
C ARG A 315 -6.42 27.34 -11.52
N LEU A 316 -5.63 28.34 -11.92
CA LEU A 316 -5.96 29.21 -13.05
C LEU A 316 -6.08 28.43 -14.36
N HIS A 317 -5.21 27.44 -14.59
CA HIS A 317 -5.30 26.55 -15.74
C HIS A 317 -6.58 25.72 -15.71
N GLY A 318 -6.90 25.11 -14.56
CA GLY A 318 -8.14 24.34 -14.37
C GLY A 318 -9.42 25.17 -14.50
N ASP A 319 -9.34 26.48 -14.26
CA ASP A 319 -10.42 27.45 -14.45
C ASP A 319 -10.49 28.00 -15.90
N GLY A 320 -9.66 27.50 -16.83
CA GLY A 320 -9.63 27.93 -18.24
C GLY A 320 -8.76 29.15 -18.53
N ALA A 321 -8.15 29.77 -17.51
CA ALA A 321 -7.33 30.96 -17.64
C ALA A 321 -5.85 30.62 -17.90
N ARG A 322 -5.55 29.82 -18.93
CA ARG A 322 -4.18 29.33 -19.23
C ARG A 322 -3.14 30.45 -19.33
N GLN A 323 -3.47 31.57 -19.98
CA GLN A 323 -2.53 32.69 -20.09
C GLN A 323 -2.28 33.37 -18.74
N ALA A 324 -3.29 33.47 -17.88
CA ALA A 324 -3.13 33.98 -16.52
C ALA A 324 -2.31 33.01 -15.65
N ALA A 325 -2.46 31.70 -15.84
CA ALA A 325 -1.64 30.69 -15.17
C ALA A 325 -0.15 30.85 -15.51
N LEU A 326 0.17 31.02 -16.80
CA LEU A 326 1.53 31.24 -17.26
C LEU A 326 2.10 32.59 -16.79
N ALA A 327 1.27 33.64 -16.76
CA ALA A 327 1.65 34.94 -16.23
C ALA A 327 1.96 34.87 -14.73
N ALA A 328 1.14 34.17 -13.94
CA ALA A 328 1.38 33.97 -12.51
C ALA A 328 2.70 33.22 -12.25
N LEU A 329 3.05 32.24 -13.08
CA LEU A 329 4.37 31.60 -12.98
C LEU A 329 5.51 32.56 -13.34
N ALA A 330 5.34 33.39 -14.36
CA ALA A 330 6.36 34.34 -14.79
C ALA A 330 6.68 35.44 -13.75
N GLU A 331 5.81 35.66 -12.76
CA GLU A 331 6.07 36.57 -11.64
C GLU A 331 7.09 36.00 -10.63
N HIS A 332 7.22 34.67 -10.57
CA HIS A 332 8.01 33.97 -9.55
C HIS A 332 9.12 33.08 -10.13
N HIS A 333 9.02 32.71 -11.40
CA HIS A 333 9.90 31.75 -12.07
C HIS A 333 10.43 32.28 -13.40
N GLY A 334 11.57 31.74 -13.85
CA GLY A 334 12.16 32.08 -15.13
C GLY A 334 11.47 31.43 -16.33
N SER A 335 11.95 31.78 -17.53
CA SER A 335 11.34 31.35 -18.81
C SER A 335 11.29 29.83 -18.99
N ALA A 336 12.23 29.08 -18.40
CA ALA A 336 12.25 27.62 -18.48
C ALA A 336 11.03 26.98 -17.80
N VAL A 337 10.65 27.46 -16.61
CA VAL A 337 9.46 26.99 -15.90
C VAL A 337 8.19 27.35 -16.67
N VAL A 338 8.10 28.57 -17.20
CA VAL A 338 6.93 29.03 -17.97
C VAL A 338 6.77 28.20 -19.26
N GLU A 339 7.87 27.90 -19.96
CA GLU A 339 7.85 27.03 -21.13
C GLU A 339 7.38 25.61 -20.77
N LEU A 340 7.98 25.01 -19.73
CA LEU A 340 7.64 23.68 -19.25
C LEU A 340 6.16 23.59 -18.84
N ALA A 341 5.68 24.53 -18.02
CA ALA A 341 4.28 24.62 -17.62
C ALA A 341 3.37 24.80 -18.84
N GLY A 342 3.80 25.58 -19.84
CA GLY A 342 3.11 25.73 -21.11
C GLY A 342 2.88 24.39 -21.83
N ARG A 343 3.90 23.52 -21.86
CA ARG A 343 3.82 22.17 -22.46
C ARG A 343 2.94 21.24 -21.63
N LEU A 344 3.12 21.21 -20.30
CA LEU A 344 2.30 20.42 -19.38
C LEU A 344 0.81 20.78 -19.47
N PHE A 345 0.47 22.07 -19.49
CA PHE A 345 -0.91 22.57 -19.63
C PHE A 345 -1.50 22.33 -21.03
N ALA A 346 -0.68 21.97 -22.02
CA ALA A 346 -1.14 21.52 -23.33
C ALA A 346 -1.26 19.99 -23.43
N GLY A 347 -0.87 19.24 -22.40
CA GLY A 347 -0.77 17.78 -22.45
C GLY A 347 0.43 17.26 -23.25
N ASP A 348 1.38 18.13 -23.62
CA ASP A 348 2.61 17.76 -24.35
C ASP A 348 3.68 17.26 -23.35
N PHE A 349 3.53 16.00 -22.93
CA PHE A 349 4.45 15.39 -21.96
C PHE A 349 5.82 15.07 -22.55
N GLU A 350 5.91 14.64 -23.81
CA GLU A 350 7.19 14.41 -24.50
C GLU A 350 7.98 15.72 -24.62
N GLY A 351 7.31 16.80 -25.00
CA GLY A 351 7.88 18.13 -24.97
C GLY A 351 8.24 18.56 -23.55
N ALA A 352 7.40 18.32 -22.55
CA ALA A 352 7.71 18.66 -21.17
C ALA A 352 8.99 17.94 -20.66
N GLU A 353 9.17 16.67 -21.03
CA GLU A 353 10.37 15.90 -20.69
C GLU A 353 11.63 16.49 -21.32
N ALA A 354 11.59 16.79 -22.62
CA ALA A 354 12.70 17.44 -23.31
C ALA A 354 13.03 18.82 -22.71
N ALA A 355 12.02 19.58 -22.29
CA ALA A 355 12.20 20.88 -21.65
C ALA A 355 12.82 20.76 -20.25
N ALA A 356 12.34 19.80 -19.44
CA ALA A 356 12.86 19.56 -18.09
C ALA A 356 14.33 19.11 -18.13
N ALA A 357 14.70 18.22 -19.06
CA ALA A 357 16.07 17.75 -19.22
C ALA A 357 17.04 18.84 -19.72
N ALA A 358 16.55 19.83 -20.48
CA ALA A 358 17.35 20.92 -21.04
C ALA A 358 17.30 22.22 -20.22
N ALA A 359 16.66 22.22 -19.05
CA ALA A 359 16.40 23.43 -18.28
C ALA A 359 17.70 24.11 -17.81
N THR A 360 17.87 25.38 -18.17
CA THR A 360 19.00 26.22 -17.71
C THR A 360 18.92 26.56 -16.22
N GLU A 361 17.72 26.49 -15.65
CA GLU A 361 17.39 26.77 -14.24
C GLU A 361 16.86 25.49 -13.58
N ALA A 362 17.68 24.43 -13.60
CA ALA A 362 17.28 23.08 -13.20
C ALA A 362 16.66 23.00 -11.79
N ASP A 363 17.23 23.71 -10.80
CA ASP A 363 16.70 23.70 -9.43
C ASP A 363 15.31 24.34 -9.30
N ASP A 364 15.06 25.43 -10.04
CA ASP A 364 13.77 26.12 -10.01
C ASP A 364 12.71 25.32 -10.76
N THR A 365 13.12 24.71 -11.88
CA THR A 365 12.31 23.76 -12.64
C THR A 365 11.92 22.53 -11.81
N ALA A 366 12.89 21.96 -11.09
CA ALA A 366 12.67 20.87 -10.15
C ALA A 366 11.74 21.29 -9.01
N ALA A 367 11.95 22.48 -8.43
CA ALA A 367 11.09 23.00 -7.36
C ALA A 367 9.64 23.16 -7.84
N PHE A 368 9.42 23.73 -9.02
CA PHE A 368 8.09 23.83 -9.62
C PHE A 368 7.44 22.46 -9.80
N LEU A 369 8.15 21.49 -10.38
CA LEU A 369 7.63 20.14 -10.62
C LEU A 369 7.31 19.39 -9.32
N VAL A 370 8.16 19.52 -8.30
CA VAL A 370 7.95 18.90 -6.98
C VAL A 370 6.81 19.59 -6.22
N ASP A 371 6.74 20.91 -6.23
CA ASP A 371 5.61 21.66 -5.64
C ASP A 371 4.30 21.30 -6.33
N LEU A 372 4.33 21.24 -7.66
CA LEU A 372 3.18 20.80 -8.44
C LEU A 372 2.82 19.35 -8.10
N ALA A 373 3.76 18.42 -7.97
CA ALA A 373 3.47 17.04 -7.59
C ALA A 373 2.92 16.91 -6.15
N MET A 374 3.43 17.71 -5.20
CA MET A 374 2.95 17.70 -3.81
C MET A 374 1.53 18.26 -3.68
N ASN A 375 1.12 19.18 -4.57
CA ASN A 375 -0.18 19.85 -4.49
C ASN A 375 -1.22 19.36 -5.53
N ARG A 376 -0.78 18.83 -6.68
CA ARG A 376 -1.63 18.12 -7.66
C ARG A 376 -2.02 16.73 -7.20
N TRP A 377 -1.65 16.34 -5.99
CA TRP A 377 -2.15 15.11 -5.40
C TRP A 377 -3.66 15.20 -5.15
N ARG A 378 -4.42 14.81 -6.17
CA ARG A 378 -5.85 14.58 -6.13
C ARG A 378 -6.09 13.07 -6.20
N GLU A 379 -6.86 12.58 -5.22
CA GLU A 379 -7.92 11.58 -5.38
C GLU A 379 -7.52 10.27 -6.06
N TYR A 380 -7.24 9.19 -5.29
CA TYR A 380 -7.24 7.73 -5.62
C TYR A 380 -6.90 7.17 -7.03
N SER A 381 -6.60 7.99 -8.02
CA SER A 381 -6.89 7.80 -9.44
C SER A 381 -5.97 8.69 -10.29
N ARG A 382 -4.79 9.13 -9.81
CA ARG A 382 -3.72 9.78 -10.62
C ARG A 382 -2.31 9.53 -10.08
N GLU A 383 -2.06 8.34 -9.55
CA GLU A 383 -0.72 7.94 -9.11
C GLU A 383 0.27 8.05 -10.28
N ALA A 384 -0.18 7.74 -11.51
CA ALA A 384 0.62 7.84 -12.72
C ALA A 384 1.04 9.28 -13.07
N GLU A 385 0.14 10.28 -12.95
CA GLU A 385 0.50 11.68 -13.27
C GLU A 385 1.49 12.23 -12.25
N THR A 386 1.29 11.97 -10.95
CA THR A 386 2.25 12.39 -9.91
C THR A 386 3.62 11.77 -10.17
N LYS A 387 3.67 10.47 -10.49
CA LYS A 387 4.92 9.79 -10.84
C LYS A 387 5.58 10.43 -12.06
N ARG A 388 4.82 10.77 -13.11
CA ARG A 388 5.35 11.50 -14.27
C ARG A 388 5.93 12.86 -13.89
N LEU A 389 5.25 13.64 -13.06
CA LEU A 389 5.78 14.93 -12.58
C LEU A 389 7.09 14.76 -11.79
N LEU A 390 7.17 13.73 -10.94
CA LEU A 390 8.39 13.39 -10.20
C LEU A 390 9.49 12.87 -11.13
N GLU A 391 9.16 12.11 -12.18
CA GLU A 391 10.10 11.69 -13.22
C GLU A 391 10.66 12.87 -14.01
N LEU A 392 9.83 13.85 -14.35
CA LEU A 392 10.28 15.11 -14.94
C LEU A 392 11.20 15.87 -13.97
N ALA A 393 10.86 15.90 -12.67
CA ALA A 393 11.72 16.55 -11.68
C ALA A 393 13.08 15.84 -11.59
N LEU A 394 13.10 14.51 -11.68
CA LEU A 394 14.31 13.70 -11.72
C LEU A 394 15.12 13.92 -13.00
N ALA A 395 14.46 14.15 -14.14
CA ALA A 395 15.11 14.45 -15.42
C ALA A 395 15.91 15.76 -15.38
N THR A 396 15.57 16.69 -14.48
CA THR A 396 16.39 17.90 -14.24
C THR A 396 17.72 17.60 -13.56
N GLY A 397 17.86 16.43 -12.92
CA GLY A 397 18.99 16.06 -12.08
C GLY A 397 19.06 16.79 -10.73
N ARG A 398 18.09 17.65 -10.40
CA ARG A 398 18.09 18.52 -9.19
C ARG A 398 16.82 18.36 -8.35
N ALA A 399 16.17 17.19 -8.40
CA ALA A 399 14.89 16.93 -7.73
C ALA A 399 14.95 17.09 -6.20
N ALA A 400 16.06 16.67 -5.57
CA ALA A 400 16.24 16.80 -4.13
C ALA A 400 16.40 18.28 -3.70
N GLU A 401 17.15 19.07 -4.47
CA GLU A 401 17.28 20.51 -4.25
C GLU A 401 15.96 21.24 -4.54
N GLY A 402 15.23 20.81 -5.56
CA GLY A 402 13.87 21.27 -5.85
C GLY A 402 12.96 21.06 -4.64
N TYR A 403 12.90 19.84 -4.11
CA TYR A 403 12.14 19.53 -2.89
C TYR A 403 12.58 20.41 -1.71
N ALA A 404 13.88 20.55 -1.47
CA ALA A 404 14.42 21.37 -0.39
C ALA A 404 13.99 22.84 -0.50
N ARG A 405 13.96 23.41 -1.72
CA ARG A 405 13.47 24.77 -1.96
C ARG A 405 11.99 24.92 -1.65
N VAL A 406 11.17 23.94 -2.02
CA VAL A 406 9.72 24.01 -1.77
C VAL A 406 9.42 24.01 -0.28
N VAL A 407 10.03 23.09 0.48
CA VAL A 407 9.76 22.97 1.92
C VAL A 407 10.40 24.07 2.75
N ALA A 408 11.43 24.75 2.22
CA ALA A 408 12.06 25.91 2.84
C ALA A 408 11.36 27.24 2.50
N ARG A 409 10.32 27.23 1.65
CA ARG A 409 9.57 28.45 1.29
C ARG A 409 8.89 29.05 2.52
N ASP A 410 8.97 30.37 2.67
CA ASP A 410 8.24 31.09 3.72
C ASP A 410 6.72 30.82 3.60
N GLY A 411 6.11 30.51 4.74
CA GLY A 411 4.68 30.16 4.79
C GLY A 411 4.34 28.80 4.17
N PHE A 412 5.33 27.95 3.86
CA PHE A 412 5.07 26.57 3.44
C PHE A 412 4.28 25.83 4.52
N VAL A 413 3.17 25.23 4.11
CA VAL A 413 2.37 24.33 4.93
C VAL A 413 2.35 23.00 4.20
N ALA A 414 2.98 21.98 4.81
CA ALA A 414 3.01 20.64 4.24
C ALA A 414 1.57 20.20 3.89
N PRO A 415 1.31 19.79 2.64
CA PRO A 415 0.00 19.23 2.32
C PRO A 415 -0.23 17.96 3.12
N PRO A 416 -1.50 17.59 3.40
CA PRO A 416 -1.83 16.48 4.29
C PRO A 416 -1.23 15.14 3.81
N ARG A 417 -0.95 15.05 2.50
CA ARG A 417 -0.30 13.92 1.82
C ARG A 417 1.05 14.29 1.17
N GLY A 418 1.64 15.45 1.48
CA GLY A 418 2.92 15.89 0.92
C GLY A 418 4.06 14.91 1.18
N GLY A 419 3.99 14.17 2.28
CA GLY A 419 4.93 13.09 2.60
C GLY A 419 4.89 11.92 1.61
N LEU A 420 3.78 11.66 0.92
CA LEU A 420 3.68 10.57 -0.07
C LEU A 420 4.49 10.89 -1.33
N ALA A 421 4.31 12.08 -1.91
CA ALA A 421 5.11 12.50 -3.07
C ALA A 421 6.61 12.55 -2.73
N ALA A 422 6.97 12.99 -1.53
CA ALA A 422 8.35 12.96 -1.05
C ALA A 422 8.88 11.53 -0.88
N ALA A 423 8.05 10.57 -0.41
CA ALA A 423 8.41 9.16 -0.31
C ALA A 423 8.58 8.47 -1.68
N GLU A 424 7.71 8.79 -2.65
CA GLU A 424 7.84 8.34 -4.04
C GLU A 424 9.12 8.88 -4.67
N LEU A 425 9.41 10.18 -4.49
CA LEU A 425 10.65 10.78 -4.97
C LEU A 425 11.89 10.13 -4.32
N LEU A 426 11.85 9.88 -3.01
CA LEU A 426 12.90 9.16 -2.30
C LEU A 426 13.10 7.74 -2.86
N THR A 427 12.02 7.04 -3.21
CA THR A 427 12.07 5.70 -3.83
C THR A 427 12.71 5.76 -5.19
N ALA A 428 12.29 6.70 -6.02
CA ALA A 428 12.81 6.90 -7.35
C ALA A 428 14.31 7.28 -7.37
N LEU A 429 14.77 8.07 -6.39
CA LEU A 429 16.20 8.39 -6.20
C LEU A 429 17.00 7.15 -5.76
N TYR A 430 16.49 6.41 -4.77
CA TYR A 430 17.15 5.21 -4.26
C TYR A 430 17.27 4.10 -5.30
N ASP A 431 16.22 3.84 -6.08
CA ASP A 431 16.20 2.81 -7.12
C ASP A 431 17.16 3.13 -8.28
N ARG A 432 17.38 4.42 -8.56
CA ARG A 432 18.41 4.89 -9.51
C ARG A 432 19.83 4.84 -8.94
N GLY A 433 19.99 4.51 -7.65
CA GLY A 433 21.28 4.50 -6.96
C GLY A 433 21.81 5.89 -6.60
N ASP A 434 20.97 6.93 -6.63
CA ASP A 434 21.35 8.28 -6.24
C ASP A 434 21.32 8.45 -4.71
N GLU A 435 22.40 7.98 -4.08
CA GLU A 435 22.59 8.08 -2.63
C GLU A 435 22.66 9.54 -2.15
N ALA A 436 23.29 10.42 -2.93
CA ALA A 436 23.47 11.83 -2.57
C ALA A 436 22.12 12.57 -2.58
N GLY A 437 21.32 12.38 -3.63
CA GLY A 437 19.96 12.91 -3.72
C GLY A 437 19.06 12.36 -2.62
N SER A 438 19.15 11.06 -2.31
CA SER A 438 18.38 10.44 -1.22
C SER A 438 18.69 11.06 0.15
N VAL A 439 19.97 11.32 0.45
CA VAL A 439 20.39 11.99 1.69
C VAL A 439 19.94 13.45 1.73
N ALA A 440 20.10 14.17 0.61
CA ALA A 440 19.69 15.57 0.52
C ALA A 440 18.18 15.74 0.73
N LEU A 441 17.36 14.89 0.09
CA LEU A 441 15.91 14.87 0.29
C LEU A 441 15.56 14.50 1.74
N ALA A 442 16.19 13.48 2.31
CA ALA A 442 15.95 13.08 3.69
C ALA A 442 16.24 14.21 4.69
N GLY A 443 17.35 14.94 4.50
CA GLY A 443 17.70 16.09 5.33
C GLY A 443 16.69 17.23 5.23
N ALA A 444 16.23 17.55 4.02
CA ALA A 444 15.19 18.55 3.81
C ALA A 444 13.81 18.13 4.38
N ALA A 445 13.55 16.82 4.43
CA ALA A 445 12.29 16.27 4.94
C ALA A 445 12.22 16.24 6.47
N GLU A 446 13.32 16.36 7.23
CA GLU A 446 13.29 16.27 8.69
C GLU A 446 12.28 17.19 9.40
N PRO A 447 12.24 18.50 9.12
CA PRO A 447 11.34 19.41 9.83
C PRO A 447 9.87 19.28 9.41
N VAL A 448 9.59 18.66 8.26
CA VAL A 448 8.25 18.70 7.63
C VAL A 448 7.61 17.32 7.43
N HIS A 449 8.42 16.31 7.11
CA HIS A 449 8.02 14.92 6.83
C HIS A 449 8.99 13.94 7.51
N PRO A 450 8.99 13.84 8.86
CA PRO A 450 10.00 13.09 9.62
C PRO A 450 10.05 11.59 9.27
N ARG A 451 8.91 11.00 8.89
CA ARG A 451 8.87 9.60 8.42
C ARG A 451 9.67 9.40 7.13
N VAL A 452 9.55 10.32 6.16
CA VAL A 452 10.30 10.27 4.89
C VAL A 452 11.80 10.43 5.16
N ALA A 453 12.17 11.34 6.06
CA ALA A 453 13.56 11.52 6.45
C ALA A 453 14.18 10.25 7.06
N ALA A 454 13.51 9.65 8.05
CA ALA A 454 13.97 8.42 8.69
C ALA A 454 14.08 7.25 7.70
N GLU A 455 13.10 7.11 6.79
CA GLU A 455 13.12 6.09 5.75
C GLU A 455 14.27 6.30 4.75
N GLY A 456 14.57 7.55 4.39
CA GLY A 456 15.71 7.86 3.50
C GLY A 456 17.04 7.44 4.11
N TYR A 457 17.27 7.78 5.38
CA TYR A 457 18.47 7.34 6.10
C TYR A 457 18.53 5.81 6.26
N LEU A 458 17.41 5.15 6.52
CA LEU A 458 17.34 3.69 6.60
C LEU A 458 17.74 3.03 5.26
N ARG A 459 17.28 3.56 4.14
CA ARG A 459 17.58 3.03 2.80
C ARG A 459 19.05 3.22 2.43
N VAL A 460 19.59 4.42 2.64
CA VAL A 460 21.00 4.74 2.41
C VAL A 460 21.92 3.88 3.30
N GLY A 461 21.61 3.75 4.58
CA GLY A 461 22.33 2.87 5.49
C GLY A 461 22.29 1.40 5.05
N SER A 462 21.15 0.94 4.53
CA SER A 462 21.00 -0.43 4.01
C SER A 462 21.85 -0.67 2.75
N ALA A 463 21.97 0.33 1.87
CA ALA A 463 22.85 0.26 0.71
C ALA A 463 24.34 0.19 1.11
N ALA A 464 24.75 0.99 2.10
CA ALA A 464 26.10 0.90 2.67
C ALA A 464 26.38 -0.50 3.27
N GLY A 465 25.42 -1.05 4.03
CA GLY A 465 25.54 -2.38 4.62
C GLY A 465 25.67 -3.51 3.58
N ARG A 466 24.97 -3.43 2.44
CA ARG A 466 25.13 -4.40 1.33
C ARG A 466 26.52 -4.35 0.68
N ARG A 467 27.21 -3.21 0.76
CA ARG A 467 28.60 -3.03 0.33
C ARG A 467 29.61 -3.36 1.45
N SER A 468 29.14 -3.90 2.58
CA SER A 468 29.93 -4.17 3.79
C SER A 468 30.62 -2.95 4.40
N ASP A 469 30.14 -1.74 4.10
CA ASP A 469 30.56 -0.50 4.77
C ASP A 469 29.71 -0.29 6.03
N PHE A 470 30.00 -1.09 7.05
CA PHE A 470 29.20 -1.14 8.28
C PHE A 470 29.31 0.13 9.12
N ALA A 471 30.44 0.84 9.07
CA ALA A 471 30.62 2.10 9.78
C ALA A 471 29.70 3.18 9.23
N ARG A 472 29.66 3.34 7.90
CA ARG A 472 28.74 4.26 7.22
C ARG A 472 27.29 3.83 7.40
N ALA A 473 26.99 2.53 7.34
CA ALA A 473 25.65 2.02 7.60
C ALA A 473 25.15 2.41 9.01
N ALA A 474 26.00 2.21 10.03
CA ALA A 474 25.69 2.55 11.42
C ALA A 474 25.49 4.07 11.63
N GLU A 475 26.20 4.92 10.90
CA GLU A 475 25.97 6.38 10.93
C GLU A 475 24.55 6.73 10.49
N TRP A 476 24.14 6.23 9.31
CA TRP A 476 22.82 6.53 8.76
C TRP A 476 21.67 5.92 9.58
N PHE A 477 21.81 4.69 10.06
CA PHE A 477 20.79 4.11 10.94
C PHE A 477 20.64 4.89 12.24
N ARG A 478 21.74 5.42 12.81
CA ARG A 478 21.68 6.29 13.98
C ARG A 478 20.99 7.61 13.66
N ARG A 479 21.28 8.20 12.49
CA ARG A 479 20.62 9.44 12.05
C ARG A 479 19.12 9.25 11.87
N GLY A 480 18.69 8.16 11.22
CA GLY A 480 17.29 7.81 11.04
C GLY A 480 16.55 7.59 12.37
N ALA A 481 17.18 6.90 13.33
CA ALA A 481 16.61 6.70 14.66
C ALA A 481 16.51 7.99 15.49
N ALA A 482 17.31 9.01 15.18
CA ALA A 482 17.36 10.29 15.88
C ALA A 482 16.40 11.35 15.32
N VAL A 483 15.67 11.06 14.23
CA VAL A 483 14.69 11.99 13.67
C VAL A 483 13.55 12.24 14.68
N GLU A 484 13.26 13.49 14.98
CA GLU A 484 12.16 13.88 15.87
C GLU A 484 10.81 13.67 15.18
N GLY A 485 9.78 13.27 15.92
CA GLY A 485 8.42 13.09 15.37
C GLY A 485 8.20 11.83 14.53
N VAL A 486 9.22 10.98 14.32
CA VAL A 486 9.03 9.66 13.70
C VAL A 486 8.29 8.70 14.65
N ASP A 487 7.48 7.80 14.09
CA ASP A 487 6.81 6.73 14.84
C ASP A 487 7.80 5.74 15.46
N ASP A 488 7.39 5.12 16.57
CA ASP A 488 8.23 4.22 17.36
C ASP A 488 8.66 2.98 16.56
N ASP A 489 7.82 2.47 15.67
CA ASP A 489 8.14 1.30 14.86
C ASP A 489 9.27 1.59 13.86
N LEU A 490 9.17 2.66 13.07
CA LEU A 490 10.25 3.03 12.13
C LEU A 490 11.55 3.39 12.86
N ARG A 491 11.47 4.04 14.03
CA ARG A 491 12.65 4.25 14.90
C ARG A 491 13.28 2.93 15.32
N ALA A 492 12.46 1.95 15.70
CA ALA A 492 12.91 0.65 16.12
C ALA A 492 13.50 -0.18 14.96
N GLN A 493 12.97 -0.05 13.74
CA GLN A 493 13.56 -0.62 12.54
C GLN A 493 14.96 -0.06 12.26
N CYS A 494 15.16 1.26 12.43
CA CYS A 494 16.48 1.88 12.33
C CYS A 494 17.43 1.32 13.39
N HIS A 495 16.99 1.17 14.64
CA HIS A 495 17.78 0.55 15.69
C HIS A 495 18.12 -0.92 15.42
N PHE A 496 17.22 -1.70 14.84
CA PHE A 496 17.49 -3.09 14.48
C PHE A 496 18.61 -3.18 13.45
N ARG A 497 18.53 -2.35 12.39
CA ARG A 497 19.56 -2.29 11.35
C ARG A 497 20.89 -1.75 11.87
N LEU A 498 20.86 -0.77 12.78
CA LEU A 498 22.03 -0.28 13.51
C LEU A 498 22.69 -1.42 14.29
N GLY A 499 21.92 -2.23 15.02
CA GLY A 499 22.43 -3.40 15.75
C GLY A 499 23.13 -4.40 14.84
N CYS A 500 22.55 -4.71 13.68
CA CYS A 500 23.20 -5.59 12.69
C CYS A 500 24.54 -5.01 12.20
N ALA A 501 24.56 -3.74 11.81
CA ALA A 501 25.79 -3.10 11.31
C ALA A 501 26.89 -3.06 12.39
N LEU A 502 26.55 -2.73 13.64
CA LEU A 502 27.49 -2.70 14.77
C LEU A 502 28.01 -4.10 15.12
N ARG A 503 27.15 -5.13 15.08
CA ARG A 503 27.59 -6.51 15.28
C ARG A 503 28.59 -6.92 14.19
N ASP A 504 28.30 -6.61 12.94
CA ASP A 504 29.14 -6.99 11.80
C ASP A 504 30.46 -6.19 11.76
N SER A 505 30.52 -5.01 12.42
CA SER A 505 31.76 -4.26 12.67
C SER A 505 32.51 -4.69 13.94
N GLY A 506 31.96 -5.61 14.73
CA GLY A 506 32.53 -6.06 16.00
C GLY A 506 32.26 -5.13 17.19
N GLU A 507 31.44 -4.10 17.03
CA GLU A 507 30.99 -3.15 18.07
C GLU A 507 29.82 -3.70 18.89
N ASN A 508 30.14 -4.84 19.44
CA ASN A 508 29.36 -5.76 20.22
C ASN A 508 28.45 -5.12 21.30
N GLU A 509 28.99 -4.42 22.29
CA GLU A 509 28.18 -3.80 23.36
C GLU A 509 27.13 -2.82 22.81
N ARG A 510 27.54 -1.99 21.85
CA ARG A 510 26.64 -1.02 21.18
C ARG A 510 25.58 -1.72 20.33
N ALA A 511 25.91 -2.87 19.75
CA ALA A 511 24.94 -3.68 19.01
C ALA A 511 23.85 -4.23 19.94
N GLU A 512 24.20 -4.66 21.15
CA GLU A 512 23.24 -5.11 22.17
C GLU A 512 22.26 -3.99 22.51
N GLU A 513 22.76 -2.80 22.83
CA GLU A 513 21.93 -1.64 23.15
C GLU A 513 20.98 -1.28 22.01
N ALA A 514 21.47 -1.32 20.77
CA ALA A 514 20.67 -1.05 19.58
C ALA A 514 19.56 -2.09 19.40
N PHE A 515 19.86 -3.38 19.54
CA PHE A 515 18.83 -4.43 19.49
C PHE A 515 17.85 -4.34 20.65
N ALA A 516 18.28 -3.92 21.85
CA ALA A 516 17.39 -3.71 22.99
C ALA A 516 16.36 -2.61 22.73
N ARG A 517 16.81 -1.48 22.15
CA ARG A 517 15.92 -0.39 21.71
C ARG A 517 14.98 -0.86 20.60
N ALA A 518 15.48 -1.65 19.65
CA ALA A 518 14.66 -2.21 18.58
C ALA A 518 13.56 -3.13 19.12
N GLU A 519 13.90 -4.09 19.98
CA GLU A 519 12.94 -5.00 20.60
C GLU A 519 11.85 -4.24 21.38
N ALA A 520 12.22 -3.15 22.06
CA ALA A 520 11.27 -2.36 22.83
C ALA A 520 10.29 -1.55 21.96
N GLY A 521 10.69 -1.12 20.76
CA GLY A 521 9.87 -0.25 19.90
C GLY A 521 9.12 -0.96 18.77
N LEU A 522 9.58 -2.13 18.31
CA LEU A 522 8.93 -2.85 17.20
C LEU A 522 7.51 -3.32 17.56
N GLU A 523 6.53 -2.99 16.73
CA GLU A 523 5.13 -3.33 16.96
C GLU A 523 4.80 -4.77 16.55
N ILE A 524 5.43 -5.25 15.47
CA ILE A 524 5.22 -6.60 14.95
C ILE A 524 6.01 -7.60 15.78
N PHE A 525 5.31 -8.54 16.45
CA PHE A 525 5.93 -9.55 17.32
C PHE A 525 7.04 -10.34 16.66
N GLU A 526 6.91 -10.70 15.38
CA GLU A 526 7.96 -11.43 14.66
C GLU A 526 9.25 -10.62 14.50
N ASN A 527 9.15 -9.31 14.28
CA ASN A 527 10.32 -8.43 14.16
C ASN A 527 10.96 -8.21 15.54
N ALA A 528 10.15 -7.99 16.58
CA ALA A 528 10.64 -7.91 17.96
C ALA A 528 11.33 -9.22 18.39
N ALA A 529 10.78 -10.38 18.01
CA ALA A 529 11.39 -11.69 18.28
C ALA A 529 12.75 -11.84 17.58
N LYS A 530 12.90 -11.38 16.34
CA LYS A 530 14.19 -11.35 15.64
C LYS A 530 15.20 -10.49 16.39
N ALA A 531 14.82 -9.30 16.87
CA ALA A 531 15.69 -8.45 17.70
C ALA A 531 16.12 -9.17 18.99
N ALA A 532 15.18 -9.79 19.71
CA ALA A 532 15.48 -10.56 20.91
C ALA A 532 16.41 -11.76 20.63
N SER A 533 16.22 -12.46 19.51
CA SER A 533 17.09 -13.56 19.09
C SER A 533 18.52 -13.08 18.81
N GLN A 534 18.69 -11.93 18.16
CA GLN A 534 20.01 -11.33 17.94
C GLN A 534 20.70 -10.98 19.26
N ARG A 535 19.98 -10.38 20.21
CA ARG A 535 20.50 -10.11 21.56
C ARG A 535 20.97 -11.38 22.26
N ALA A 536 20.20 -12.46 22.14
CA ALA A 536 20.51 -13.72 22.80
C ALA A 536 21.81 -14.35 22.27
N ALA A 537 21.96 -14.42 20.95
CA ALA A 537 23.17 -14.94 20.31
C ALA A 537 24.41 -14.11 20.69
N LEU A 538 24.24 -12.78 20.71
CA LEU A 538 25.27 -11.82 21.00
C LEU A 538 25.76 -11.91 22.46
N ALA A 539 24.81 -11.90 23.41
CA ALA A 539 25.10 -12.07 24.84
C ALA A 539 25.73 -13.43 25.15
N HIS A 540 25.26 -14.50 24.51
CA HIS A 540 25.83 -15.84 24.68
C HIS A 540 27.28 -15.89 24.22
N ALA A 541 27.60 -15.29 23.07
CA ALA A 541 28.96 -15.29 22.51
C ALA A 541 30.00 -14.62 23.42
N TRP A 542 29.62 -13.68 24.28
CA TRP A 542 30.54 -13.03 25.24
C TRP A 542 30.41 -13.53 26.68
N GLY A 543 29.58 -14.55 26.90
CA GLY A 543 29.44 -15.18 28.21
C GLY A 543 28.51 -14.44 29.18
N ASP A 544 27.67 -13.50 28.72
CA ASP A 544 26.60 -12.95 29.56
C ASP A 544 25.39 -13.89 29.55
N GLY A 545 25.46 -14.92 30.40
CA GLY A 545 24.42 -15.94 30.52
C GLY A 545 23.06 -15.37 30.89
N ALA A 546 23.00 -14.38 31.79
CA ALA A 546 21.73 -13.85 32.28
C ALA A 546 20.97 -13.10 31.16
N VAL A 547 21.66 -12.24 30.40
CA VAL A 547 21.06 -11.52 29.27
C VAL A 547 20.65 -12.50 28.17
N ALA A 548 21.48 -13.50 27.87
CA ALA A 548 21.17 -14.52 26.86
C ALA A 548 19.90 -15.31 27.21
N LEU A 549 19.77 -15.78 28.46
CA LEU A 549 18.59 -16.49 28.95
C LEU A 549 17.31 -15.67 28.80
N ALA A 550 17.36 -14.40 29.21
CA ALA A 550 16.23 -13.48 29.13
C ALA A 550 15.85 -13.16 27.68
N ALA A 551 16.84 -12.98 26.80
CA ALA A 551 16.61 -12.68 25.39
C ALA A 551 16.05 -13.89 24.61
N TRP A 552 16.52 -15.12 24.85
CA TRP A 552 15.90 -16.32 24.29
C TRP A 552 14.47 -16.51 24.77
N ALA A 553 14.20 -16.24 26.04
CA ALA A 553 12.86 -16.31 26.60
C ALA A 553 11.92 -15.33 25.89
N ARG A 554 12.32 -14.06 25.76
CA ARG A 554 11.53 -13.05 25.03
C ARG A 554 11.32 -13.42 23.56
N SER A 555 12.36 -13.87 22.86
CA SER A 555 12.24 -14.33 21.47
C SER A 555 11.22 -15.47 21.30
N ALA A 556 11.28 -16.49 22.15
CA ALA A 556 10.36 -17.63 22.10
C ALA A 556 8.90 -17.20 22.40
N LEU A 557 8.72 -16.32 23.39
CA LEU A 557 7.40 -15.80 23.76
C LEU A 557 6.80 -14.92 22.66
N LEU A 558 7.55 -13.95 22.14
CA LEU A 558 7.11 -13.04 21.07
C LEU A 558 6.73 -13.83 19.81
N THR A 559 7.56 -14.78 19.39
CA THR A 559 7.25 -15.65 18.23
C THR A 559 5.97 -16.46 18.43
N THR A 560 5.75 -16.99 19.64
CA THR A 560 4.54 -17.75 19.97
C THR A 560 3.31 -16.84 19.93
N ARG A 561 3.40 -15.63 20.50
CA ARG A 561 2.32 -14.64 20.55
C ARG A 561 1.96 -14.07 19.18
N GLY A 562 2.90 -14.00 18.25
CA GLY A 562 2.66 -13.52 16.88
C GLY A 562 1.76 -14.43 16.04
N VAL A 563 1.55 -15.68 16.46
CA VAL A 563 0.86 -16.69 15.64
C VAL A 563 -0.23 -17.44 16.43
N ASP A 564 -0.05 -17.65 17.72
CA ASP A 564 -1.03 -18.33 18.58
C ASP A 564 -1.88 -17.33 19.37
N SER A 565 -3.09 -17.77 19.79
CA SER A 565 -3.92 -16.98 20.71
C SER A 565 -3.18 -16.70 22.03
N GLU A 566 -3.48 -15.58 22.71
CA GLU A 566 -2.87 -15.26 24.00
C GLU A 566 -2.98 -16.39 25.03
N ARG A 567 -4.09 -17.14 25.03
CA ARG A 567 -4.30 -18.29 25.92
C ARG A 567 -3.32 -19.42 25.59
N SER A 568 -3.15 -19.72 24.32
CA SER A 568 -2.23 -20.77 23.86
C SER A 568 -0.77 -20.37 24.13
N ALA A 569 -0.42 -19.10 23.87
CA ALA A 569 0.92 -18.57 24.15
C ALA A 569 1.24 -18.58 25.65
N ALA A 570 0.30 -18.18 26.51
CA ALA A 570 0.43 -18.25 27.96
C ALA A 570 0.63 -19.69 28.46
N GLY A 571 -0.15 -20.64 27.94
CA GLY A 571 0.03 -22.06 28.25
C GLY A 571 1.38 -22.61 27.78
N SER A 572 1.85 -22.20 26.61
CA SER A 572 3.15 -22.60 26.09
C SER A 572 4.31 -22.06 26.93
N ALA A 573 4.22 -20.80 27.38
CA ALA A 573 5.17 -20.19 28.29
C ALA A 573 5.25 -20.94 29.63
N ARG A 574 4.09 -21.29 30.22
CA ARG A 574 4.02 -22.06 31.46
C ARG A 574 4.59 -23.45 31.34
N LEU A 575 4.35 -24.13 30.21
CA LEU A 575 4.96 -25.43 29.95
C LEU A 575 6.49 -25.32 29.84
N LEU A 576 7.01 -24.27 29.18
CA LEU A 576 8.45 -24.02 29.12
C LEU A 576 9.05 -23.84 30.52
N VAL A 577 8.44 -23.03 31.37
CA VAL A 577 8.89 -22.86 32.77
C VAL A 577 8.93 -24.21 33.50
N ALA A 578 7.85 -25.00 33.42
CA ALA A 578 7.78 -26.31 34.07
C ALA A 578 8.90 -27.26 33.60
N LEU A 579 9.12 -27.36 32.29
CA LEU A 579 10.17 -28.21 31.72
C LEU A 579 11.57 -27.76 32.15
N LEU A 580 11.84 -26.45 32.22
CA LEU A 580 13.12 -25.94 32.67
C LEU A 580 13.36 -26.22 34.17
N THR A 581 12.34 -26.06 35.01
CA THR A 581 12.41 -26.42 36.44
C THR A 581 12.65 -27.91 36.63
N GLU A 582 11.96 -28.79 35.88
CA GLU A 582 12.19 -30.24 35.91
C GLU A 582 13.63 -30.63 35.52
N LEU A 583 14.26 -29.84 34.65
CA LEU A 583 15.65 -30.06 34.23
C LEU A 583 16.68 -29.46 35.19
N GLY A 584 16.24 -28.76 36.25
CA GLY A 584 17.09 -28.06 37.22
C GLY A 584 17.61 -26.70 36.73
N ALA A 585 17.04 -26.15 35.66
CA ALA A 585 17.47 -24.91 35.03
C ALA A 585 16.73 -23.68 35.60
N GLU A 586 16.88 -23.43 36.91
CA GLU A 586 16.12 -22.42 37.65
C GLU A 586 16.28 -20.99 37.10
N GLU A 587 17.48 -20.61 36.67
CA GLU A 587 17.73 -19.28 36.10
C GLU A 587 17.03 -19.10 34.75
N ALA A 588 17.02 -20.15 33.91
CA ALA A 588 16.31 -20.14 32.64
C ALA A 588 14.79 -20.09 32.86
N ALA A 589 14.27 -20.85 33.82
CA ALA A 589 12.86 -20.85 34.19
C ALA A 589 12.44 -19.45 34.69
N ARG A 590 13.24 -18.82 35.55
CA ARG A 590 13.00 -17.45 36.05
C ARG A 590 13.00 -16.43 34.91
N ALA A 591 13.94 -16.52 33.97
CA ALA A 591 14.00 -15.62 32.82
C ALA A 591 12.72 -15.69 31.95
N VAL A 592 12.13 -16.87 31.80
CA VAL A 592 10.85 -17.04 31.10
C VAL A 592 9.69 -16.44 31.90
N ASP A 593 9.66 -16.65 33.21
CA ASP A 593 8.62 -16.10 34.09
C ASP A 593 8.68 -14.56 34.13
N GLU A 594 9.87 -13.98 34.22
CA GLU A 594 10.12 -12.53 34.14
C GLU A 594 9.70 -11.96 32.78
N ALA A 595 10.07 -12.61 31.67
CA ALA A 595 9.68 -12.17 30.33
C ALA A 595 8.16 -12.20 30.13
N ALA A 596 7.47 -13.22 30.65
CA ALA A 596 6.02 -13.33 30.54
C ALA A 596 5.28 -12.34 31.46
N THR A 597 5.78 -12.10 32.67
CA THR A 597 5.19 -11.16 33.63
C THR A 597 5.48 -9.69 33.29
N GLY A 598 6.57 -9.42 32.57
CA GLY A 598 6.96 -8.10 32.06
C GLY A 598 6.35 -7.73 30.70
N ALA A 599 5.50 -8.58 30.10
CA ALA A 599 4.85 -8.28 28.83
C ALA A 599 4.01 -6.99 28.89
N LYS A 600 4.04 -6.17 27.82
CA LYS A 600 3.33 -4.88 27.74
C LYS A 600 1.82 -5.04 27.99
N GLU A 601 1.23 -6.10 27.44
CA GLU A 601 -0.22 -6.31 27.42
C GLU A 601 -0.71 -6.94 28.73
N GLU A 602 -1.59 -6.23 29.42
CA GLU A 602 -2.19 -6.70 30.67
C GLU A 602 -3.04 -7.97 30.48
N SER A 603 -3.71 -8.09 29.35
CA SER A 603 -4.50 -9.26 28.93
C SER A 603 -3.65 -10.55 28.96
N PHE A 604 -2.47 -10.49 28.35
CA PHE A 604 -1.53 -11.60 28.32
C PHE A 604 -1.01 -11.93 29.72
N ARG A 605 -0.59 -10.91 30.50
CA ARG A 605 -0.09 -11.12 31.87
C ARG A 605 -1.10 -11.82 32.77
N LYS A 606 -2.39 -11.45 32.69
CA LYS A 606 -3.47 -12.12 33.44
C LYS A 606 -3.63 -13.58 33.02
N ARG A 607 -3.62 -13.86 31.71
CA ARG A 607 -3.71 -15.22 31.17
C ARG A 607 -2.52 -16.08 31.58
N TYR A 608 -1.31 -15.53 31.55
CA TYR A 608 -0.11 -16.23 32.00
C TYR A 608 -0.17 -16.60 33.49
N ARG A 609 -0.56 -15.66 34.36
CA ARG A 609 -0.69 -15.91 35.80
C ARG A 609 -1.68 -17.03 36.10
N GLY A 610 -2.81 -17.09 35.39
CA GLY A 610 -3.83 -18.13 35.55
C GLY A 610 -3.63 -19.39 34.69
N ALA A 611 -2.56 -19.46 33.88
CA ALA A 611 -2.29 -20.64 33.06
C ALA A 611 -1.55 -21.72 33.86
N GLU A 612 -1.90 -22.97 33.61
CA GLU A 612 -1.16 -24.15 34.05
C GLU A 612 -0.36 -24.72 32.87
N ALA A 613 0.74 -25.44 33.15
CA ALA A 613 1.60 -26.03 32.13
C ALA A 613 0.81 -26.95 31.16
N GLY A 614 -0.18 -27.68 31.68
CA GLY A 614 -1.00 -28.60 30.90
C GLY A 614 -0.17 -29.69 30.19
N PRO A 615 -0.80 -30.56 29.38
CA PRO A 615 -0.08 -31.60 28.65
C PRO A 615 0.78 -31.04 27.50
N ALA A 616 1.94 -31.67 27.27
CA ALA A 616 2.91 -31.38 26.20
C ALA A 616 2.43 -31.78 24.81
N VAL A 617 1.43 -31.04 24.28
CA VAL A 617 0.78 -31.34 23.00
C VAL A 617 0.61 -30.08 22.15
N GLY A 618 0.85 -30.19 20.86
CA GLY A 618 0.50 -29.16 19.87
C GLY A 618 1.21 -27.83 20.13
N SER A 619 0.48 -26.72 20.05
CA SER A 619 1.02 -25.36 20.21
C SER A 619 1.61 -25.07 21.60
N ARG A 620 1.26 -25.85 22.65
CA ARG A 620 1.88 -25.68 23.97
C ARG A 620 3.38 -25.98 23.97
N LEU A 621 3.85 -26.88 23.11
CA LEU A 621 5.28 -27.19 23.00
C LEU A 621 6.08 -26.10 22.28
N ARG A 622 5.44 -25.10 21.68
CA ARG A 622 6.09 -24.17 20.77
C ARG A 622 7.19 -23.34 21.42
N ALA A 623 6.90 -22.68 22.53
CA ALA A 623 7.89 -21.85 23.24
C ALA A 623 9.11 -22.69 23.65
N ALA A 624 8.89 -23.89 24.19
CA ALA A 624 9.98 -24.80 24.58
C ALA A 624 10.79 -25.31 23.38
N SER A 625 10.11 -25.64 22.28
CA SER A 625 10.76 -26.01 21.03
C SER A 625 11.63 -24.87 20.50
N LEU A 626 11.10 -23.65 20.39
CA LEU A 626 11.85 -22.48 19.91
C LEU A 626 13.04 -22.16 20.82
N TYR A 627 12.82 -22.14 22.14
CA TYR A 627 13.86 -21.87 23.12
C TYR A 627 15.00 -22.90 23.05
N GLY A 628 14.67 -24.19 22.93
CA GLY A 628 15.65 -25.27 22.78
C GLY A 628 16.45 -25.17 21.48
N HIS A 629 15.80 -24.95 20.33
CA HIS A 629 16.50 -24.86 19.04
C HIS A 629 17.44 -23.65 18.99
N MET A 630 17.00 -22.47 19.43
CA MET A 630 17.86 -21.27 19.44
C MET A 630 19.10 -21.45 20.31
N ARG A 631 18.97 -22.14 21.46
CA ARG A 631 20.12 -22.43 22.33
C ARG A 631 21.06 -23.47 21.74
N LEU A 632 20.49 -24.49 21.10
CA LEU A 632 21.27 -25.51 20.41
C LEU A 632 22.10 -24.90 19.26
N GLU A 633 21.49 -24.03 18.45
CA GLU A 633 22.17 -23.27 17.39
C GLU A 633 23.26 -22.35 17.93
N ALA A 634 23.06 -21.80 19.14
CA ALA A 634 24.06 -21.00 19.84
C ALA A 634 25.22 -21.84 20.42
N GLY A 635 25.14 -23.18 20.38
CA GLY A 635 26.19 -24.08 20.84
C GLY A 635 26.02 -24.62 22.26
N ASP A 636 24.85 -24.46 22.88
CA ASP A 636 24.54 -25.07 24.17
C ASP A 636 24.42 -26.60 24.05
N LYS A 637 25.40 -27.31 24.61
CA LYS A 637 25.47 -28.78 24.58
C LYS A 637 24.87 -29.46 25.81
N GLU A 638 24.43 -28.71 26.81
CA GLU A 638 23.95 -29.29 28.08
C GLU A 638 22.43 -29.19 28.21
N LEU A 639 21.89 -27.97 28.25
CA LEU A 639 20.48 -27.78 28.54
C LEU A 639 19.61 -27.90 27.30
N ALA A 640 20.10 -27.41 26.15
CA ALA A 640 19.32 -27.43 24.91
C ALA A 640 18.95 -28.86 24.45
N PRO A 641 19.88 -29.85 24.40
CA PRO A 641 19.53 -31.21 24.01
C PRO A 641 18.55 -31.86 24.99
N ARG A 642 18.75 -31.66 26.30
CA ARG A 642 17.86 -32.19 27.35
C ARG A 642 16.45 -31.60 27.27
N LEU A 643 16.33 -30.31 26.95
CA LEU A 643 15.03 -29.66 26.74
C LEU A 643 14.35 -30.19 25.47
N LEU A 644 15.09 -30.29 24.37
CA LEU A 644 14.55 -30.80 23.10
C LEU A 644 14.15 -32.27 23.20
N GLU A 645 14.87 -33.08 23.97
CA GLU A 645 14.49 -34.45 24.32
C GLU A 645 13.12 -34.49 25.04
N ARG A 646 12.91 -33.63 26.04
CA ARG A 646 11.61 -33.50 26.73
C ARG A 646 10.50 -33.06 25.77
N VAL A 647 10.79 -32.10 24.88
CA VAL A 647 9.84 -31.64 23.85
C VAL A 647 9.49 -32.77 22.88
N ALA A 648 10.47 -33.56 22.46
CA ALA A 648 10.29 -34.71 21.56
C ALA A 648 9.41 -35.81 22.19
N GLY A 649 9.43 -35.95 23.52
CA GLY A 649 8.53 -36.86 24.25
C GLY A 649 7.04 -36.51 24.10
N GLY A 650 6.69 -35.26 23.78
CA GLY A 650 5.31 -34.78 23.62
C GLY A 650 4.64 -35.20 22.31
N GLN A 651 3.60 -34.48 21.88
CA GLN A 651 2.82 -34.80 20.66
C GLN A 651 2.63 -33.60 19.73
N GLY A 652 2.56 -33.88 18.42
CA GLY A 652 2.34 -32.89 17.37
C GLY A 652 3.62 -32.32 16.74
N LYS A 653 3.47 -31.32 15.86
CA LYS A 653 4.54 -30.82 14.98
C LYS A 653 5.82 -30.38 15.69
N HIS A 654 5.72 -29.76 16.87
CA HIS A 654 6.87 -29.27 17.62
C HIS A 654 7.66 -30.40 18.28
N ALA A 655 6.98 -31.48 18.71
CA ALA A 655 7.63 -32.70 19.19
C ALA A 655 8.35 -33.41 18.03
N ALA A 656 7.70 -33.52 16.87
CA ALA A 656 8.30 -34.10 15.67
C ALA A 656 9.55 -33.32 15.23
N SER A 657 9.49 -31.99 15.24
CA SER A 657 10.63 -31.12 14.92
C SER A 657 11.78 -31.32 15.89
N ALA A 658 11.51 -31.38 17.20
CA ALA A 658 12.56 -31.63 18.20
C ALA A 658 13.21 -33.02 18.01
N ALA A 659 12.42 -34.05 17.72
CA ALA A 659 12.93 -35.40 17.43
C ALA A 659 13.82 -35.42 16.17
N VAL A 660 13.44 -34.71 15.09
CA VAL A 660 14.30 -34.57 13.90
C VAL A 660 15.64 -33.94 14.23
N THR A 661 15.63 -32.87 15.02
CA THR A 661 16.84 -32.16 15.46
C THR A 661 17.72 -33.05 16.33
N MET A 662 17.15 -33.77 17.30
CA MET A 662 17.90 -34.71 18.13
C MET A 662 18.54 -35.83 17.31
N GLY A 663 17.84 -36.36 16.31
CA GLY A 663 18.43 -37.35 15.40
C GLY A 663 19.59 -36.80 14.57
N ALA A 664 19.50 -35.52 14.14
CA ALA A 664 20.59 -34.86 13.43
C ALA A 664 21.82 -34.60 14.33
N GLU A 665 21.61 -34.29 15.61
CA GLU A 665 22.70 -34.19 16.59
C GLU A 665 23.36 -35.54 16.86
N ALA A 666 22.57 -36.61 17.04
CA ALA A 666 23.09 -37.96 17.23
C ALA A 666 23.94 -38.42 16.03
N HIS A 667 23.45 -38.18 14.81
CA HIS A 667 24.19 -38.47 13.59
C HIS A 667 25.51 -37.68 13.50
N ARG A 668 25.50 -36.37 13.81
CA ARG A 668 26.73 -35.56 13.89
C ARG A 668 27.70 -36.06 14.96
N GLY A 669 27.19 -36.63 16.05
CA GLY A 669 27.98 -37.29 17.08
C GLY A 669 28.48 -38.70 16.71
N GLY A 670 28.09 -39.23 15.55
CA GLY A 670 28.46 -40.57 15.07
C GLY A 670 27.58 -41.70 15.60
N ASP A 671 26.50 -41.41 16.34
CA ASP A 671 25.55 -42.40 16.85
C ASP A 671 24.34 -42.53 15.91
N ASN A 672 24.54 -43.28 14.83
CA ASN A 672 23.49 -43.55 13.85
C ASN A 672 22.36 -44.42 14.40
N ALA A 673 22.59 -45.20 15.47
CA ALA A 673 21.55 -45.98 16.10
C ALA A 673 20.55 -45.05 16.81
N ALA A 674 21.05 -44.15 17.65
CA ALA A 674 20.23 -43.13 18.30
C ALA A 674 19.56 -42.19 17.27
N ALA A 675 20.27 -41.83 16.18
CA ALA A 675 19.70 -41.02 15.10
C ALA A 675 18.45 -41.65 14.48
N ARG A 676 18.51 -42.97 14.19
CA ARG A 676 17.37 -43.73 13.65
C ARG A 676 16.20 -43.77 14.61
N GLU A 677 16.45 -44.02 15.90
CA GLU A 677 15.41 -44.02 16.93
C GLU A 677 14.66 -42.68 16.96
N TRP A 678 15.40 -41.57 16.95
CA TRP A 678 14.82 -40.23 16.94
C TRP A 678 14.01 -39.92 15.68
N TRP A 679 14.50 -40.27 14.49
CA TRP A 679 13.76 -40.04 13.25
C TRP A 679 12.53 -40.94 13.13
N ARG A 680 12.58 -42.19 13.58
CA ARG A 680 11.38 -43.06 13.69
C ARG A 680 10.38 -42.49 14.69
N HIS A 681 10.86 -41.96 15.82
CA HIS A 681 10.01 -41.27 16.78
C HIS A 681 9.34 -40.04 16.17
N ALA A 682 10.05 -39.27 15.34
CA ALA A 682 9.46 -38.13 14.61
C ALA A 682 8.35 -38.57 13.64
N LEU A 683 8.55 -39.68 12.92
CA LEU A 683 7.54 -40.25 12.01
C LEU A 683 6.25 -40.63 12.74
N ALA A 684 6.39 -41.23 13.93
CA ALA A 684 5.25 -41.65 14.74
C ALA A 684 4.34 -40.49 15.20
N LYS A 685 4.82 -39.24 15.13
CA LYS A 685 4.05 -38.04 15.51
C LYS A 685 3.12 -37.52 14.40
N GLY A 686 3.22 -38.04 13.17
CA GLY A 686 2.27 -37.78 12.09
C GLY A 686 2.31 -36.39 11.46
N ASP A 687 3.37 -35.60 11.66
CA ASP A 687 3.54 -34.30 10.99
C ASP A 687 4.12 -34.49 9.58
N LYS A 688 3.39 -34.11 8.53
CA LYS A 688 3.78 -34.38 7.13
C LYS A 688 5.16 -33.83 6.78
N GLN A 689 5.49 -32.61 7.22
CA GLN A 689 6.74 -31.95 6.87
C GLN A 689 7.92 -32.57 7.62
N MET A 690 7.77 -32.82 8.91
CA MET A 690 8.82 -33.45 9.72
C MET A 690 8.99 -34.93 9.35
N SER A 691 7.91 -35.63 9.01
CA SER A 691 7.98 -37.00 8.51
C SER A 691 8.81 -37.09 7.24
N HIS A 692 8.61 -36.18 6.28
CA HIS A 692 9.43 -36.13 5.08
C HIS A 692 10.92 -35.96 5.42
N ARG A 693 11.27 -35.00 6.29
CA ARG A 693 12.68 -34.80 6.72
C ARG A 693 13.27 -36.02 7.43
N ALA A 694 12.48 -36.69 8.27
CA ALA A 694 12.89 -37.89 8.99
C ALA A 694 13.16 -39.07 8.04
N VAL A 695 12.25 -39.34 7.09
CA VAL A 695 12.45 -40.38 6.05
C VAL A 695 13.69 -40.07 5.23
N TYR A 696 13.88 -38.80 4.84
CA TYR A 696 15.04 -38.37 4.07
C TYR A 696 16.35 -38.68 4.80
N ASN A 697 16.45 -38.26 6.06
CA ASN A 697 17.63 -38.50 6.88
C ASN A 697 17.90 -39.98 7.15
N LEU A 698 16.85 -40.79 7.40
CA LEU A 698 16.98 -42.23 7.57
C LEU A 698 17.58 -42.90 6.32
N GLY A 699 17.10 -42.53 5.12
CA GLY A 699 17.65 -43.06 3.88
C GLY A 699 19.08 -42.61 3.63
N LEU A 700 19.46 -41.36 3.94
CA LEU A 700 20.86 -40.93 3.82
C LEU A 700 21.81 -41.72 4.73
N VAL A 701 21.40 -42.03 5.97
CA VAL A 701 22.18 -42.87 6.89
C VAL A 701 22.27 -44.31 6.36
N ALA A 702 21.16 -44.89 5.91
CA ALA A 702 21.15 -46.22 5.32
C ALA A 702 22.08 -46.30 4.09
N LYS A 703 22.08 -45.27 3.24
CA LYS A 703 23.01 -45.16 2.11
C LYS A 703 24.47 -45.12 2.55
N ALA A 704 24.79 -44.30 3.56
CA ALA A 704 26.15 -44.17 4.08
C ALA A 704 26.67 -45.48 4.71
N GLU A 705 25.79 -46.28 5.30
CA GLU A 705 26.12 -47.60 5.86
C GLU A 705 26.01 -48.74 4.83
N HIS A 706 25.69 -48.41 3.57
CA HIS A 706 25.46 -49.36 2.49
C HIS A 706 24.31 -50.37 2.74
N ASP A 707 23.34 -50.03 3.58
CA ASP A 707 22.13 -50.81 3.84
C ASP A 707 21.06 -50.53 2.77
N LEU A 708 21.11 -51.33 1.69
CA LEU A 708 20.16 -51.19 0.59
C LEU A 708 18.71 -51.56 0.98
N PRO A 709 18.43 -52.62 1.77
CA PRO A 709 17.09 -52.87 2.29
C PRO A 709 16.48 -51.66 3.02
N GLU A 710 17.19 -51.05 3.97
CA GLU A 710 16.68 -49.89 4.72
C GLU A 710 16.55 -48.65 3.83
N LEU A 711 17.49 -48.42 2.91
CA LEU A 711 17.39 -47.35 1.92
C LEU A 711 16.11 -47.49 1.08
N LEU A 712 15.82 -48.71 0.59
CA LEU A 712 14.64 -48.99 -0.21
C LEU A 712 13.35 -48.82 0.59
N GLU A 713 13.32 -49.16 1.87
CA GLU A 713 12.15 -48.93 2.74
C GLU A 713 11.74 -47.45 2.74
N HIS A 714 12.73 -46.56 2.78
CA HIS A 714 12.50 -45.12 2.92
C HIS A 714 12.38 -44.37 1.59
N PHE A 715 13.26 -44.65 0.62
CA PHE A 715 13.35 -43.85 -0.61
C PHE A 715 12.49 -44.39 -1.74
N ARG A 716 12.20 -45.70 -1.79
CA ARG A 716 11.38 -46.29 -2.87
C ARG A 716 10.00 -45.63 -2.98
N PRO A 717 9.22 -45.43 -1.90
CA PRO A 717 7.90 -44.83 -2.02
C PRO A 717 7.96 -43.39 -2.57
N ILE A 718 9.01 -42.64 -2.25
CA ILE A 718 9.21 -41.27 -2.75
C ILE A 718 9.64 -41.31 -4.21
N ALA A 719 10.59 -42.17 -4.55
CA ALA A 719 11.13 -42.35 -5.90
C ALA A 719 10.06 -42.76 -6.92
N GLU A 720 9.14 -43.64 -6.54
CA GLU A 720 8.04 -44.12 -7.40
C GLU A 720 6.85 -43.14 -7.48
N SER A 721 6.83 -42.11 -6.63
CA SER A 721 5.76 -41.11 -6.58
C SER A 721 6.01 -39.92 -7.53
N GLN A 722 5.00 -39.04 -7.66
CA GLN A 722 5.15 -37.74 -8.35
C GLN A 722 5.74 -36.63 -7.44
N HIS A 723 6.39 -36.99 -6.32
CA HIS A 723 7.02 -36.02 -5.44
C HIS A 723 8.19 -35.32 -6.15
N ARG A 724 8.40 -34.02 -5.88
CA ARG A 724 9.48 -33.22 -6.50
C ARG A 724 10.86 -33.86 -6.34
N GLN A 725 11.11 -34.52 -5.21
CA GLN A 725 12.38 -35.21 -4.92
C GLN A 725 12.41 -36.68 -5.36
N GLY A 726 11.39 -37.17 -6.09
CA GLY A 726 11.37 -38.53 -6.61
C GLY A 726 12.61 -38.89 -7.44
N PRO A 727 13.05 -38.05 -8.41
CA PRO A 727 14.25 -38.32 -9.20
C PRO A 727 15.54 -38.38 -8.36
N GLU A 728 15.67 -37.54 -7.35
CA GLU A 728 16.81 -37.51 -6.41
C GLU A 728 16.85 -38.79 -5.56
N CYS A 729 15.73 -39.20 -4.97
CA CYS A 729 15.63 -40.47 -4.23
C CYS A 729 15.94 -41.69 -5.13
N ALA A 730 15.45 -41.69 -6.37
CA ALA A 730 15.79 -42.73 -7.35
C ALA A 730 17.30 -42.77 -7.64
N ALA A 731 17.95 -41.60 -7.78
CA ALA A 731 19.38 -41.51 -8.01
C ALA A 731 20.18 -42.07 -6.84
N HIS A 732 19.79 -41.75 -5.60
CA HIS A 732 20.42 -42.30 -4.40
C HIS A 732 20.30 -43.83 -4.28
N ILE A 733 19.15 -44.41 -4.65
CA ILE A 733 18.98 -45.88 -4.71
C ILE A 733 19.88 -46.46 -5.79
N ALA A 734 19.91 -45.84 -6.97
CA ALA A 734 20.70 -46.28 -8.11
C ALA A 734 22.21 -46.26 -7.79
N GLU A 735 22.67 -45.20 -7.12
CA GLU A 735 24.06 -45.03 -6.73
C GLU A 735 24.49 -46.07 -5.68
N LEU A 736 23.66 -46.37 -4.69
CA LEU A 736 23.99 -47.43 -3.75
C LEU A 736 24.01 -48.80 -4.44
N CYS A 737 23.03 -49.09 -5.31
CA CYS A 737 23.06 -50.30 -6.14
C CYS A 737 24.34 -50.38 -6.99
N PHE A 738 24.81 -49.24 -7.50
CA PHE A 738 26.06 -49.14 -8.24
C PHE A 738 27.27 -49.50 -7.37
N TRP A 739 27.38 -48.94 -6.16
CA TRP A 739 28.48 -49.23 -5.23
C TRP A 739 28.49 -50.69 -4.77
N LEU A 740 27.32 -51.32 -4.67
CA LEU A 740 27.15 -52.73 -4.33
C LEU A 740 27.25 -53.67 -5.55
N GLU A 741 27.64 -53.14 -6.72
CA GLU A 741 27.76 -53.88 -7.99
C GLU A 741 26.48 -54.60 -8.44
N ARG A 742 25.31 -54.11 -8.01
CA ARG A 742 23.99 -54.60 -8.41
C ARG A 742 23.54 -53.92 -9.70
N TRP A 743 24.29 -54.17 -10.77
CA TRP A 743 24.22 -53.44 -12.03
C TRP A 743 22.82 -53.32 -12.65
N ASP A 744 22.01 -54.38 -12.62
CA ASP A 744 20.65 -54.34 -13.19
C ASP A 744 19.73 -53.39 -12.42
N GLN A 745 19.80 -53.39 -11.10
CA GLN A 745 19.02 -52.47 -10.25
C GLN A 745 19.53 -51.04 -10.36
N ALA A 746 20.85 -50.85 -10.45
CA ALA A 746 21.43 -49.54 -10.69
C ALA A 746 20.93 -48.95 -12.03
N LEU A 747 20.92 -49.75 -13.10
CA LEU A 747 20.39 -49.34 -14.41
C LEU A 747 18.91 -48.98 -14.35
N GLU A 748 18.09 -49.78 -13.67
CA GLU A 748 16.65 -49.52 -13.51
C GLU A 748 16.39 -48.17 -12.84
N TRP A 749 17.01 -47.92 -11.68
CA TRP A 749 16.80 -46.70 -10.92
C TRP A 749 17.43 -45.47 -11.57
N TYR A 750 18.61 -45.56 -12.19
CA TYR A 750 19.18 -44.43 -12.92
C TYR A 750 18.36 -44.05 -14.17
N ARG A 751 17.79 -45.03 -14.88
CA ARG A 751 16.82 -44.75 -15.96
C ARG A 751 15.59 -44.07 -15.40
N HIS A 752 15.08 -44.55 -14.26
CA HIS A 752 13.95 -43.92 -13.57
C HIS A 752 14.22 -42.45 -13.24
N THR A 753 15.43 -42.09 -12.79
CA THR A 753 15.88 -40.70 -12.61
C THR A 753 15.87 -39.93 -13.92
N LEU A 754 16.56 -40.42 -14.96
CA LEU A 754 16.69 -39.75 -16.25
C LEU A 754 15.34 -39.47 -16.93
N ASP A 755 14.36 -40.35 -16.75
CA ASP A 755 13.03 -40.20 -17.38
C ASP A 755 12.19 -39.08 -16.73
N ARG A 756 12.59 -38.57 -15.55
CA ARG A 756 11.74 -37.69 -14.71
C ARG A 756 12.40 -36.38 -14.30
N THR A 757 13.62 -36.10 -14.74
CA THR A 757 14.32 -34.85 -14.44
C THR A 757 15.19 -34.38 -15.61
N ASP A 758 15.36 -33.06 -15.68
CA ASP A 758 16.36 -32.38 -16.51
C ASP A 758 17.37 -31.60 -15.65
N ASP A 759 17.40 -31.87 -14.34
CA ASP A 759 18.39 -31.31 -13.42
C ASP A 759 19.82 -31.69 -13.87
N PRO A 760 20.72 -30.72 -14.09
CA PRO A 760 22.04 -30.99 -14.68
C PRO A 760 22.93 -31.95 -13.88
N GLU A 761 22.84 -31.90 -12.55
CA GLU A 761 23.61 -32.75 -11.64
C GLU A 761 23.12 -34.20 -11.73
N LEU A 762 21.81 -34.42 -11.53
CA LEU A 762 21.22 -35.75 -11.60
C LEU A 762 21.34 -36.38 -12.99
N VAL A 763 21.16 -35.59 -14.06
CA VAL A 763 21.31 -36.05 -15.45
C VAL A 763 22.76 -36.39 -15.77
N GLY A 764 23.70 -35.56 -15.31
CA GLY A 764 25.14 -35.77 -15.46
C GLY A 764 25.56 -37.10 -14.87
N GLU A 765 25.27 -37.32 -13.58
CA GLU A 765 25.62 -38.56 -12.90
C GLU A 765 24.92 -39.78 -13.51
N ALA A 766 23.58 -39.76 -13.59
CA ALA A 766 22.81 -40.93 -14.02
C ALA A 766 23.13 -41.33 -15.46
N GLY A 767 23.30 -40.35 -16.36
CA GLY A 767 23.64 -40.60 -17.76
C GLY A 767 25.04 -41.22 -17.91
N TYR A 768 26.02 -40.73 -17.16
CA TYR A 768 27.37 -41.31 -17.14
C TYR A 768 27.36 -42.73 -16.57
N ARG A 769 26.73 -42.95 -15.41
CA ARG A 769 26.70 -44.25 -14.72
C ARG A 769 25.99 -45.32 -15.55
N VAL A 770 24.84 -44.99 -16.18
CA VAL A 770 24.16 -45.89 -17.13
C VAL A 770 25.04 -46.19 -18.34
N GLY A 771 25.65 -45.14 -18.91
CA GLY A 771 26.55 -45.26 -20.05
C GLY A 771 27.72 -46.22 -19.81
N ARG A 772 28.38 -46.08 -18.65
CA ARG A 772 29.48 -46.95 -18.25
C ARG A 772 29.03 -48.41 -18.08
N ILE A 773 27.95 -48.67 -17.34
CA ILE A 773 27.46 -50.05 -17.14
C ILE A 773 27.14 -50.72 -18.48
N LEU A 774 26.50 -50.00 -19.41
CA LEU A 774 26.19 -50.53 -20.74
C LEU A 774 27.44 -50.77 -21.59
N ARG A 775 28.45 -49.90 -21.48
CA ARG A 775 29.75 -50.09 -22.13
C ARG A 775 30.46 -51.34 -21.65
N ASP A 776 30.51 -51.55 -20.34
CA ASP A 776 31.13 -52.73 -19.73
C ASP A 776 30.41 -54.03 -20.13
N ARG A 777 29.12 -53.96 -20.47
CA ARG A 777 28.32 -55.07 -21.02
C ARG A 777 28.46 -55.27 -22.54
N GLY A 778 29.24 -54.45 -23.23
CA GLY A 778 29.36 -54.48 -24.69
C GLY A 778 28.18 -53.87 -25.45
N GLU A 779 27.24 -53.20 -24.76
CA GLU A 779 26.07 -52.55 -25.33
C GLU A 779 26.38 -51.10 -25.76
N ALA A 780 27.42 -50.97 -26.58
CA ALA A 780 28.04 -49.72 -26.99
C ALA A 780 27.07 -48.69 -27.59
N GLU A 781 26.10 -49.14 -28.40
CA GLU A 781 25.11 -48.26 -29.04
C GLU A 781 24.06 -47.76 -28.04
N ALA A 782 23.59 -48.63 -27.14
CA ALA A 782 22.63 -48.25 -26.10
C ALA A 782 23.21 -47.24 -25.10
N ALA A 783 24.53 -47.27 -24.88
CA ALA A 783 25.24 -46.32 -24.02
C ALA A 783 25.31 -44.89 -24.60
N ARG A 784 25.19 -44.70 -25.92
CA ARG A 784 25.43 -43.38 -26.56
C ARG A 784 24.44 -42.31 -26.11
N ARG A 785 23.14 -42.63 -26.06
CA ARG A 785 22.09 -41.66 -25.68
C ARG A 785 22.27 -41.14 -24.25
N PRO A 786 22.40 -41.98 -23.20
CA PRO A 786 22.60 -41.50 -21.84
C PRO A 786 23.94 -40.76 -21.67
N LEU A 787 25.04 -41.22 -22.30
CA LEU A 787 26.33 -40.52 -22.25
C LEU A 787 26.26 -39.12 -22.90
N ARG A 788 25.58 -38.97 -24.05
CA ARG A 788 25.41 -37.66 -24.68
C ARG A 788 24.61 -36.70 -23.80
N ARG A 789 23.58 -37.22 -23.12
CA ARG A 789 22.76 -36.43 -22.20
C ARG A 789 23.57 -35.99 -20.97
N ALA A 790 24.44 -36.84 -20.45
CA ALA A 790 25.37 -36.48 -19.38
C ALA A 790 26.41 -35.44 -19.83
N ALA A 791 27.04 -35.62 -21.01
CA ALA A 791 27.99 -34.65 -21.55
C ALA A 791 27.34 -33.27 -21.77
N ALA A 792 26.09 -33.25 -22.26
CA ALA A 792 25.34 -32.02 -22.47
C ALA A 792 24.87 -31.34 -21.18
N SER A 793 24.88 -32.02 -20.02
CA SER A 793 24.46 -31.41 -18.76
C SER A 793 25.48 -30.39 -18.23
N GLY A 794 26.74 -30.47 -18.67
CA GLY A 794 27.82 -29.59 -18.23
C GLY A 794 28.24 -29.76 -16.76
N PHE A 795 27.71 -30.78 -16.06
CA PHE A 795 28.01 -31.04 -14.66
C PHE A 795 29.26 -31.89 -14.49
N ALA A 796 30.36 -31.27 -14.05
CA ALA A 796 31.62 -31.95 -13.76
C ALA A 796 31.56 -32.77 -12.45
N PRO A 797 32.27 -33.92 -12.35
CA PRO A 797 33.16 -34.49 -13.36
C PRO A 797 32.42 -35.36 -14.41
N PHE A 798 31.13 -35.63 -14.23
CA PHE A 798 30.42 -36.64 -15.03
C PHE A 798 30.25 -36.26 -16.51
N ALA A 799 30.10 -34.98 -16.82
CA ALA A 799 30.02 -34.51 -18.20
C ALA A 799 31.32 -34.78 -18.99
N GLU A 800 32.47 -34.52 -18.37
CA GLU A 800 33.79 -34.76 -18.96
C GLU A 800 34.04 -36.27 -19.15
N GLN A 801 33.78 -37.06 -18.10
CA GLN A 801 33.93 -38.51 -18.14
C GLN A 801 32.99 -39.17 -19.17
N ALA A 802 31.79 -38.62 -19.36
CA ALA A 802 30.87 -39.07 -20.39
C ALA A 802 31.37 -38.75 -21.80
N GLY A 803 32.00 -37.59 -22.00
CA GLY A 803 32.68 -37.21 -23.24
C GLY A 803 33.81 -38.16 -23.60
N GLU A 804 34.69 -38.47 -22.64
CA GLU A 804 35.79 -39.42 -22.83
C GLU A 804 35.30 -40.83 -23.22
N LEU A 805 34.24 -41.32 -22.59
CA LEU A 805 33.62 -42.61 -22.92
C LEU A 805 32.94 -42.61 -24.31
N LEU A 806 32.48 -41.45 -24.79
CA LEU A 806 31.93 -41.31 -26.14
C LEU A 806 33.03 -41.26 -27.20
N ASP A 807 34.14 -40.58 -26.90
CA ASP A 807 35.27 -40.39 -27.81
C ASP A 807 36.14 -41.66 -27.90
N GLY A 808 36.21 -42.46 -26.83
CA GLY A 808 36.82 -43.80 -26.82
C GLY A 808 36.03 -44.87 -27.59
N ALA A 809 34.96 -44.51 -28.31
CA ALA A 809 34.14 -45.41 -29.13
C ALA A 809 34.55 -45.47 -30.61
N GLY A 810 35.79 -45.06 -30.93
CA GLY A 810 36.41 -45.19 -32.25
C GLY A 810 36.90 -46.60 -32.56
#